data_AF-A0A7S1Z7K2-F1
#
_entry.id   AF-A0A7S1Z7K2-F1
#
_cell.length_a   1.000
_cell.length_b   1.000
_cell.length_c   1.000
_cell.angle_alpha   90.00
_cell.angle_beta   90.00
_cell.angle_gamma   90.00
#
_symmetry.space_group_name_H-M   'P 1'
#
loop_
_entity.id
_entity.type
_entity.pdbx_description
1 polymer ?
#
loop_
_entity_poly.entity_id
_entity_poly.type
_entity_poly.pdbx_seq_one_letter_code
_entity_poly.pdbx_strand_id
1 'polypeptide(L)'
;MGSIDLRPCEETEDRLLILGNPEILGNDNAVTTTKYTKANFFPKTLKDQFSRLGNAYFLVVSIIIGIGAYTSAFETSQSPIFTFLPLVGLVSISIFEEWRADRARGMRDKQVNSYPCILLKRGEDIDASGGERVRDETVFNGEDLEVQLDTEHQEQKESTLDGEDATSVSIEVDSDKSNTMKLAFERVGRSKIYGGDIVLVKSREMIPADMIILATSNEGGSAYIETSSIDGETNLKLKSSPNWPGNIAPGSSVRGQSFNVNEAESLEQAAKRVARFTILGHPDGKNAMDNPNNSLEDDNDEVESFNAEISPRSSKMSRQFSLQGVFASSKKSLAYKGRLTSVLSSQSLADDGTTYVASVLSEPPNANVNTYSGKLTLPPSKPGDPSPVVPLSSDNFLLRGALLRNTEWVIGLACFTGDDTKLVKNSFETPSKKSDLDRLVNNTVLVFLVIMIIGIIVMASFAVSYQEHHSESAWIFGINDNKSEPWPYLPGLSPPDWRTESQNFIQYFFTFVTLLNGFVPISVYVTIEMVSFCMMAFIDKDIDMYHEKTDTPASARTNIVTDLGRVSYIFSDKTGTLTRNVMRFKRCSVDGIAFGAPIVKKSPKATDQQEGPGISGDATKAFHPLKQLLVGAVSMPSPEDLTGNKTKQSTENTLTFNAEMFL
;
A
#
# COMPACT_ATOMS: atom_id res chain seq x y z
N MET A 1 -24.17 -9.47 -12.54
CA MET A 1 -24.54 -8.19 -11.92
C MET A 1 -23.32 -7.67 -11.20
N GLY A 2 -22.77 -6.55 -11.68
CA GLY A 2 -21.46 -6.04 -11.29
C GLY A 2 -21.41 -5.63 -9.82
N SER A 3 -20.31 -5.99 -9.17
CA SER A 3 -19.94 -5.48 -7.86
C SER A 3 -19.78 -3.97 -7.94
N ILE A 4 -20.49 -3.26 -7.07
CA ILE A 4 -20.28 -1.84 -6.83
C ILE A 4 -18.86 -1.70 -6.28
N ASP A 5 -17.94 -1.21 -7.12
CA ASP A 5 -16.63 -0.73 -6.71
C ASP A 5 -16.86 0.49 -5.82
N LEU A 6 -16.87 0.28 -4.50
CA LEU A 6 -16.73 1.35 -3.52
C LEU A 6 -15.24 1.72 -3.45
N ARG A 7 -14.71 2.30 -4.53
CA ARG A 7 -13.55 3.18 -4.36
C ARG A 7 -14.07 4.40 -3.59
N PRO A 8 -13.40 4.88 -2.53
CA PRO A 8 -13.61 6.26 -2.11
C PRO A 8 -13.42 7.11 -3.37
N CYS A 9 -14.32 8.06 -3.64
CA CYS A 9 -14.07 9.06 -4.67
C CYS A 9 -12.61 9.51 -4.51
N GLU A 10 -11.81 9.44 -5.58
CA GLU A 10 -10.63 10.28 -5.65
C GLU A 10 -11.13 11.69 -5.31
N GLU A 11 -10.66 12.26 -4.21
CA GLU A 11 -10.93 13.65 -3.89
C GLU A 11 -10.34 14.46 -5.03
N THR A 12 -11.20 14.84 -5.98
CA THR A 12 -10.87 15.71 -7.11
C THR A 12 -10.80 17.17 -6.69
N GLU A 13 -10.86 17.44 -5.38
CA GLU A 13 -10.85 18.79 -4.81
C GLU A 13 -9.46 19.08 -4.24
N ASP A 14 -9.02 20.31 -4.43
CA ASP A 14 -7.76 20.80 -3.87
C ASP A 14 -7.82 20.76 -2.34
N ARG A 15 -6.70 20.39 -1.71
CA ARG A 15 -6.62 20.26 -0.25
C ARG A 15 -6.07 21.54 0.36
N LEU A 16 -6.84 22.15 1.27
CA LEU A 16 -6.44 23.33 2.01
C LEU A 16 -5.94 22.94 3.40
N LEU A 17 -4.64 23.14 3.64
CA LEU A 17 -3.98 22.85 4.91
C LEU A 17 -3.67 24.16 5.64
N ILE A 18 -3.98 24.23 6.93
CA ILE A 18 -3.57 25.35 7.79
C ILE A 18 -2.34 24.90 8.58
N LEU A 19 -1.26 25.68 8.55
CA LEU A 19 0.01 25.24 9.13
C LEU A 19 -0.06 25.18 10.66
N GLY A 20 0.34 24.03 11.21
CA GLY A 20 0.30 23.76 12.64
C GLY A 20 -1.09 23.37 13.16
N ASN A 21 -2.09 23.27 12.28
CA ASN A 21 -3.42 22.78 12.62
C ASN A 21 -3.60 21.34 12.12
N PRO A 22 -3.54 20.32 12.99
CA PRO A 22 -3.74 18.94 12.55
C PRO A 22 -5.17 18.73 12.07
N GLU A 23 -5.33 18.24 10.85
CA GLU A 23 -6.62 17.76 10.32
C GLU A 23 -6.99 16.42 10.97
N ILE A 24 -7.40 16.43 12.23
CA ILE A 24 -7.73 15.20 13.01
C ILE A 24 -8.89 14.40 12.37
N LEU A 25 -9.74 15.05 11.58
CA LEU A 25 -10.82 14.42 10.81
C LEU A 25 -10.37 13.84 9.45
N GLY A 26 -9.15 14.14 9.01
CA GLY A 26 -8.57 13.61 7.78
C GLY A 26 -7.94 12.23 7.95
N ASN A 27 -7.26 11.75 6.91
CA ASN A 27 -6.57 10.46 6.91
C ASN A 27 -5.39 10.46 7.90
N ASP A 28 -5.34 9.46 8.78
CA ASP A 28 -4.16 9.22 9.61
C ASP A 28 -2.97 8.76 8.75
N ASN A 29 -1.77 8.75 9.33
CA ASN A 29 -0.57 8.34 8.58
C ASN A 29 -0.25 6.84 8.68
N ALA A 30 -1.22 6.02 9.11
CA ALA A 30 -1.03 4.57 9.19
C ALA A 30 -0.99 3.96 7.78
N VAL A 31 -0.04 3.06 7.54
CA VAL A 31 -0.03 2.23 6.34
C VAL A 31 -0.47 0.83 6.69
N THR A 32 -1.34 0.26 5.86
CA THR A 32 -1.84 -1.10 6.01
C THR A 32 -1.51 -1.93 4.78
N THR A 33 -0.85 -3.07 4.98
CA THR A 33 -0.54 -4.06 3.93
C THR A 33 -1.30 -5.37 4.12
N THR A 34 -2.12 -5.46 5.17
CA THR A 34 -3.03 -6.58 5.42
C THR A 34 -4.09 -6.69 4.34
N LYS A 35 -4.36 -7.92 3.87
CA LYS A 35 -5.38 -8.19 2.84
C LYS A 35 -6.80 -8.16 3.43
N TYR A 36 -6.91 -8.36 4.74
CA TYR A 36 -8.17 -8.53 5.45
C TYR A 36 -8.28 -7.59 6.65
N THR A 37 -9.50 -7.13 6.90
CA THR A 37 -9.93 -6.57 8.19
C THR A 37 -10.43 -7.70 9.08
N LYS A 38 -10.45 -7.47 10.41
CA LYS A 38 -10.94 -8.46 11.38
C LYS A 38 -12.35 -8.99 11.06
N ALA A 39 -13.21 -8.15 10.46
CA ALA A 39 -14.57 -8.52 10.09
C ALA A 39 -14.68 -9.21 8.72
N ASN A 40 -13.86 -8.81 7.74
CA ASN A 40 -13.96 -9.34 6.38
C ASN A 40 -13.10 -10.61 6.16
N PHE A 41 -12.20 -10.95 7.09
CA PHE A 41 -11.29 -12.07 6.98
C PHE A 41 -12.01 -13.37 6.65
N PHE A 42 -12.96 -13.78 7.50
CA PHE A 42 -13.67 -15.04 7.33
C PHE A 42 -14.53 -15.11 6.06
N PRO A 43 -15.43 -14.13 5.77
CA PRO A 43 -16.27 -14.20 4.58
C PRO A 43 -15.47 -14.11 3.27
N LYS A 44 -14.44 -13.26 3.21
CA LYS A 44 -13.60 -13.11 2.00
C LYS A 44 -12.75 -14.37 1.79
N THR A 45 -12.18 -14.94 2.84
CA THR A 45 -11.39 -16.18 2.74
C THR A 45 -12.26 -17.37 2.36
N LEU A 46 -13.46 -17.51 2.92
CA LEU A 46 -14.41 -18.55 2.48
C LEU A 46 -14.78 -18.41 1.01
N LYS A 47 -15.07 -17.19 0.55
CA LYS A 47 -15.34 -16.92 -0.87
C LYS A 47 -14.15 -17.32 -1.75
N ASP A 48 -12.92 -17.01 -1.34
CA ASP A 48 -11.70 -17.41 -2.06
C ASP A 48 -11.56 -18.94 -2.10
N GLN A 49 -11.80 -19.64 -0.98
CA GLN A 49 -11.73 -21.10 -0.91
C GLN A 49 -12.80 -21.81 -1.75
N PHE A 50 -14.04 -21.31 -1.76
CA PHE A 50 -15.12 -21.85 -2.58
C PHE A 50 -15.10 -21.35 -4.03
N SER A 51 -14.19 -20.43 -4.38
CA SER A 51 -13.89 -20.11 -5.79
C SER A 51 -13.15 -21.24 -6.51
N ARG A 52 -12.67 -22.25 -5.76
CA ARG A 52 -12.12 -23.50 -6.29
C ARG A 52 -13.28 -24.48 -6.53
N LEU A 53 -13.41 -24.97 -7.78
CA LEU A 53 -14.55 -25.80 -8.18
C LEU A 53 -14.65 -27.08 -7.34
N GLY A 54 -13.53 -27.67 -6.94
CA GLY A 54 -13.51 -28.87 -6.09
C GLY A 54 -14.16 -28.64 -4.72
N ASN A 55 -13.84 -27.55 -4.03
CA ASN A 55 -14.42 -27.24 -2.72
C ASN A 55 -15.94 -27.03 -2.82
N ALA A 56 -16.39 -26.33 -3.88
CA ALA A 56 -17.81 -26.16 -4.15
C ALA A 56 -18.50 -27.50 -4.47
N TYR A 57 -17.88 -28.36 -5.27
CA TYR A 57 -18.38 -29.69 -5.60
C TYR A 57 -18.56 -30.57 -4.35
N PHE A 58 -17.53 -30.70 -3.51
CA PHE A 58 -17.62 -31.53 -2.30
C PHE A 58 -18.64 -30.99 -1.30
N LEU A 59 -18.84 -29.67 -1.22
CA LEU A 59 -19.90 -29.09 -0.42
C LEU A 59 -21.27 -29.51 -0.93
N VAL A 60 -21.52 -29.36 -2.24
CA VAL A 60 -22.79 -29.72 -2.88
C VAL A 60 -23.07 -31.22 -2.73
N VAL A 61 -22.08 -32.07 -3.00
CA VAL A 61 -22.25 -33.52 -2.86
C VAL A 61 -22.43 -33.95 -1.41
N SER A 62 -21.73 -33.33 -0.45
CA SER A 62 -21.96 -33.59 0.97
C SER A 62 -23.39 -33.26 1.40
N ILE A 63 -23.96 -32.16 0.88
CA ILE A 63 -25.37 -31.79 1.13
C ILE A 63 -26.31 -32.82 0.51
N ILE A 64 -26.06 -33.25 -0.74
CA ILE A 64 -26.87 -34.28 -1.42
C ILE A 64 -26.81 -35.60 -0.64
N ILE A 65 -25.62 -36.10 -0.28
CA ILE A 65 -25.47 -37.31 0.53
C ILE A 65 -26.20 -37.16 1.86
N GLY A 66 -26.13 -35.99 2.51
CA GLY A 66 -26.85 -35.69 3.74
C GLY A 66 -28.37 -35.80 3.58
N ILE A 67 -28.92 -35.26 2.48
CA ILE A 67 -30.34 -35.39 2.16
C ILE A 67 -30.71 -36.86 2.00
N GLY A 68 -29.97 -37.65 1.22
CA GLY A 68 -30.25 -39.08 1.05
C GLY A 68 -30.08 -39.93 2.32
N ALA A 69 -29.18 -39.51 3.24
CA ALA A 69 -28.92 -40.25 4.47
C ALA A 69 -29.97 -39.99 5.56
N TYR A 70 -30.49 -38.76 5.65
CA TYR A 70 -31.43 -38.35 6.70
C TYR A 70 -32.88 -38.26 6.24
N THR A 71 -33.13 -38.31 4.93
CA THR A 71 -34.48 -38.29 4.35
C THR A 71 -34.70 -39.52 3.49
N SER A 72 -35.95 -39.95 3.34
CA SER A 72 -36.33 -41.05 2.43
C SER A 72 -36.45 -40.59 0.96
N ALA A 73 -35.82 -39.47 0.58
CA ALA A 73 -35.94 -38.89 -0.75
C ALA A 73 -35.32 -39.78 -1.85
N PHE A 74 -34.16 -40.38 -1.57
CA PHE A 74 -33.46 -41.35 -2.41
C PHE A 74 -32.46 -42.13 -1.57
N GLU A 75 -31.93 -43.23 -2.11
CA GLU A 75 -30.97 -44.06 -1.38
C GLU A 75 -29.54 -43.55 -1.57
N THR A 76 -28.78 -43.49 -0.49
CA THR A 76 -27.35 -43.23 -0.53
C THR A 76 -26.58 -44.45 -0.04
N SER A 77 -25.48 -44.77 -0.71
CA SER A 77 -24.56 -45.83 -0.29
C SER A 77 -23.49 -45.33 0.69
N GLN A 78 -23.40 -44.01 0.90
CA GLN A 78 -22.34 -43.38 1.67
C GLN A 78 -22.90 -42.50 2.80
N SER A 79 -22.15 -42.42 3.89
CA SER A 79 -22.41 -41.46 4.97
C SER A 79 -21.85 -40.08 4.60
N PRO A 80 -22.58 -38.98 4.88
CA PRO A 80 -22.14 -37.62 4.56
C PRO A 80 -20.86 -37.22 5.28
N ILE A 81 -20.58 -37.85 6.43
CA ILE A 81 -19.40 -37.57 7.26
C ILE A 81 -18.10 -37.80 6.48
N PHE A 82 -18.03 -38.83 5.64
CA PHE A 82 -16.81 -39.18 4.91
C PHE A 82 -16.45 -38.17 3.81
N THR A 83 -17.40 -37.37 3.32
CA THR A 83 -17.13 -36.31 2.32
C THR A 83 -16.99 -34.95 2.98
N PHE A 84 -17.80 -34.67 3.99
CA PHE A 84 -17.82 -33.37 4.67
C PHE A 84 -16.58 -33.16 5.56
N LEU A 85 -16.16 -34.18 6.32
CA LEU A 85 -15.07 -34.04 7.29
C LEU A 85 -13.73 -33.71 6.62
N PRO A 86 -13.30 -34.37 5.53
CA PRO A 86 -12.07 -33.99 4.84
C PRO A 86 -12.14 -32.58 4.24
N LEU A 87 -13.29 -32.17 3.68
CA LEU A 87 -13.49 -30.82 3.16
C LEU A 87 -13.30 -29.76 4.25
N VAL A 88 -13.93 -29.97 5.42
CA VAL A 88 -13.81 -29.06 6.56
C VAL A 88 -12.36 -28.98 7.05
N GLY A 89 -11.67 -30.13 7.13
CA GLY A 89 -10.26 -30.19 7.51
C GLY A 89 -9.37 -29.37 6.58
N LEU A 90 -9.53 -29.54 5.26
CA LEU A 90 -8.76 -28.79 4.25
C LEU A 90 -9.03 -27.30 4.29
N VAL A 91 -10.30 -26.90 4.27
CA VAL A 91 -10.69 -25.49 4.28
C VAL A 91 -10.20 -24.83 5.58
N SER A 92 -10.23 -25.55 6.70
CA SER A 92 -9.74 -25.07 8.00
C SER A 92 -8.21 -24.86 8.01
N ILE A 93 -7.42 -25.82 7.49
CA ILE A 93 -5.96 -25.67 7.35
C ILE A 93 -5.63 -24.47 6.44
N SER A 94 -6.31 -24.36 5.30
CA SER A 94 -6.14 -23.25 4.36
C SER A 94 -6.49 -21.89 4.98
N ILE A 95 -7.58 -21.79 5.74
CA ILE A 95 -7.95 -20.55 6.45
C ILE A 95 -6.92 -20.20 7.53
N PHE A 96 -6.43 -21.19 8.28
CA PHE A 96 -5.44 -20.97 9.33
C PHE A 96 -4.12 -20.43 8.78
N GLU A 97 -3.66 -20.94 7.65
CA GLU A 97 -2.45 -20.43 6.98
C GLU A 97 -2.62 -19.00 6.49
N GLU A 98 -3.75 -18.69 5.84
CA GLU A 98 -4.04 -17.32 5.40
C GLU A 98 -4.09 -16.36 6.60
N TRP A 99 -4.67 -16.80 7.73
CA TRP A 99 -4.67 -16.04 8.98
C TRP A 99 -3.26 -15.79 9.51
N ARG A 100 -2.41 -16.82 9.56
CA ARG A 100 -1.04 -16.72 10.05
C ARG A 100 -0.22 -15.74 9.18
N ALA A 101 -0.35 -15.85 7.86
CA ALA A 101 0.33 -14.97 6.91
C ALA A 101 -0.14 -13.52 7.04
N ASP A 102 -1.45 -13.27 7.16
CA ASP A 102 -2.00 -11.92 7.29
C ASP A 102 -1.68 -11.30 8.66
N ARG A 103 -1.69 -12.10 9.74
CA ARG A 103 -1.22 -11.65 11.06
C ARG A 103 0.24 -11.22 11.03
N ALA A 104 1.09 -11.94 10.30
CA ALA A 104 2.50 -11.57 10.13
C ALA A 104 2.68 -10.27 9.32
N ARG A 105 1.77 -9.94 8.38
CA ARG A 105 1.72 -8.61 7.72
C ARG A 105 1.33 -7.52 8.73
N GLY A 106 0.26 -7.73 9.49
CA GLY A 106 -0.21 -6.76 10.48
C GLY A 106 0.81 -6.45 11.59
N MET A 107 1.62 -7.43 11.99
CA MET A 107 2.73 -7.20 12.93
C MET A 107 3.82 -6.28 12.34
N ARG A 108 4.14 -6.45 11.04
CA ARG A 108 5.09 -5.57 10.34
C ARG A 108 4.52 -4.16 10.15
N ASP A 109 3.25 -4.05 9.79
CA ASP A 109 2.57 -2.76 9.68
C ASP A 109 2.58 -2.03 11.03
N LYS A 110 2.29 -2.74 12.13
CA LYS A 110 2.37 -2.17 13.48
C LYS A 110 3.77 -1.65 13.80
N GLN A 111 4.81 -2.41 13.43
CA GLN A 111 6.20 -1.98 13.61
C GLN A 111 6.49 -0.69 12.83
N VAL A 112 6.12 -0.64 11.54
CA VAL A 112 6.34 0.52 10.67
C VAL A 112 5.60 1.76 11.18
N ASN A 113 4.33 1.59 11.56
CA ASN A 113 3.46 2.65 12.06
C ASN A 113 3.90 3.16 13.45
N SER A 114 4.61 2.31 14.23
CA SER A 114 5.15 2.66 15.54
C SER A 114 6.53 3.32 15.52
N TYR A 115 7.19 3.42 14.35
CA TYR A 115 8.48 4.12 14.28
C TYR A 115 8.32 5.55 14.81
N PRO A 116 9.26 6.02 15.65
CA PRO A 116 9.20 7.36 16.20
C PRO A 116 9.41 8.41 15.11
N CYS A 117 8.75 9.55 15.27
CA CYS A 117 8.94 10.80 14.54
C CYS A 117 8.75 11.97 15.51
N ILE A 118 9.24 13.14 15.12
CA ILE A 118 9.26 14.32 15.99
C ILE A 118 8.30 15.36 15.43
N LEU A 119 7.36 15.83 16.25
CA LEU A 119 6.42 16.89 15.91
C LEU A 119 6.73 18.15 16.70
N LEU A 120 6.60 19.32 16.07
CA LEU A 120 6.64 20.59 16.76
C LEU A 120 5.22 20.92 17.26
N LYS A 121 5.07 21.14 18.57
CA LYS A 121 3.80 21.49 19.22
C LYS A 121 3.99 22.60 20.25
N ARG A 122 2.89 23.16 20.74
CA ARG A 122 2.92 24.04 21.91
C ARG A 122 3.15 23.21 23.17
N GLY A 123 4.00 23.71 24.07
CA GLY A 123 4.28 23.06 25.35
C GLY A 123 3.00 22.82 26.16
N GLU A 124 2.09 23.81 26.15
CA GLU A 124 0.79 23.71 26.82
C GLU A 124 -0.08 22.57 26.26
N ASP A 125 -0.07 22.33 24.94
CA ASP A 125 -0.85 21.25 24.31
C ASP A 125 -0.29 19.86 24.70
N ILE A 126 1.03 19.78 24.91
CA ILE A 126 1.68 18.56 25.39
C ILE A 126 1.29 18.34 26.86
N ASP A 127 1.40 19.37 27.69
CA ASP A 127 1.11 19.32 29.13
C ASP A 127 -0.38 19.03 29.40
N ALA A 128 -1.29 19.60 28.61
CA ALA A 128 -2.74 19.41 28.72
C ALA A 128 -3.20 17.99 28.30
N SER A 129 -2.40 17.29 27.49
CA SER A 129 -2.81 16.01 26.90
C SER A 129 -2.78 14.82 27.87
N GLY A 130 -2.36 15.01 29.13
CA GLY A 130 -2.61 14.11 30.27
C GLY A 130 -2.11 12.67 30.16
N GLY A 131 -1.36 12.34 29.10
CA GLY A 131 -0.87 11.00 28.79
C GLY A 131 0.66 10.93 28.67
N GLU A 132 1.17 9.73 28.38
CA GLU A 132 2.60 9.36 28.22
C GLU A 132 3.22 9.98 26.93
N ARG A 133 3.08 11.29 26.73
CA ARG A 133 3.71 12.04 25.64
C ARG A 133 4.95 12.71 26.19
N VAL A 134 6.11 12.19 25.79
CA VAL A 134 7.42 12.62 26.30
C VAL A 134 8.02 13.61 25.31
N ARG A 135 8.49 14.74 25.82
CA ARG A 135 9.31 15.70 25.06
C ARG A 135 10.53 14.95 24.52
N ASP A 136 10.94 15.26 23.30
CA ASP A 136 12.08 14.58 22.71
C ASP A 136 13.39 15.08 23.36
N GLU A 137 13.94 14.27 24.28
CA GLU A 137 15.20 14.57 24.97
C GLU A 137 16.39 14.75 24.01
N THR A 138 16.32 14.22 22.78
CA THR A 138 17.39 14.39 21.79
C THR A 138 17.36 15.76 21.11
N VAL A 139 16.38 16.61 21.43
CA VAL A 139 16.25 17.98 20.93
C VAL A 139 16.14 18.91 22.14
N PHE A 140 17.09 19.84 22.27
CA PHE A 140 17.16 20.78 23.40
C PHE A 140 17.09 20.10 24.79
N ASN A 141 17.55 18.86 24.95
CA ASN A 141 17.45 18.09 26.21
C ASN A 141 16.01 17.99 26.75
N GLY A 142 14.98 18.10 25.89
CA GLY A 142 13.58 18.11 26.28
C GLY A 142 13.10 19.44 26.89
N GLU A 143 13.90 20.49 26.85
CA GLU A 143 13.51 21.84 27.27
C GLU A 143 12.55 22.49 26.28
N ASP A 144 11.65 23.32 26.80
CA ASP A 144 10.73 24.11 25.97
C ASP A 144 11.46 25.30 25.37
N LEU A 145 11.18 25.55 24.10
CA LEU A 145 11.65 26.72 23.40
C LEU A 145 10.70 27.90 23.64
N GLU A 146 11.21 28.95 24.28
CA GLU A 146 10.47 30.19 24.49
C GLU A 146 10.53 31.07 23.24
N VAL A 147 9.35 31.40 22.71
CA VAL A 147 9.16 32.28 21.56
C VAL A 147 8.47 33.54 22.03
N GLN A 148 9.17 34.67 21.94
CA GLN A 148 8.57 35.99 22.08
C GLN A 148 7.90 36.34 20.75
N LEU A 149 6.57 36.53 20.79
CA LEU A 149 5.81 37.05 19.66
C LEU A 149 5.86 38.57 19.72
N ASP A 150 6.20 39.21 18.60
CA ASP A 150 6.24 40.66 18.51
C ASP A 150 4.80 41.19 18.48
N THR A 151 4.33 41.81 19.58
CA THR A 151 3.10 42.60 19.56
C THR A 151 3.43 43.96 18.96
N GLU A 152 3.13 44.18 17.68
CA GLU A 152 3.33 45.48 17.03
C GLU A 152 2.32 46.51 17.54
N HIS A 153 2.66 47.19 18.64
CA HIS A 153 2.10 48.49 18.99
C HIS A 153 3.23 49.49 19.15
N GLN A 154 3.68 50.07 18.04
CA GLN A 154 4.42 51.33 18.04
C GLN A 154 3.49 52.46 17.61
N GLU A 155 2.94 53.19 18.57
CA GLU A 155 2.47 54.56 18.30
C GLU A 155 3.69 55.41 17.92
N GLN A 156 3.86 55.68 16.62
CA GLN A 156 4.72 56.78 16.17
C GLN A 156 4.03 58.10 16.54
N LYS A 157 4.40 58.69 17.68
CA LYS A 157 3.99 60.04 18.03
C LYS A 157 4.89 61.03 17.30
N GLU A 158 4.40 61.53 16.18
CA GLU A 158 4.98 62.64 15.44
C GLU A 158 4.99 63.89 16.34
N SER A 159 6.18 64.43 16.63
CA SER A 159 6.34 65.59 17.50
C SER A 159 6.09 66.88 16.73
N THR A 160 4.89 67.44 16.81
CA THR A 160 4.65 68.86 16.54
C THR A 160 4.75 69.64 17.85
N LEU A 161 5.75 70.52 17.92
CA LEU A 161 5.89 71.55 18.95
C LEU A 161 4.80 72.61 18.74
N ASP A 162 4.04 72.92 19.78
CA ASP A 162 3.63 74.29 20.16
C ASP A 162 2.84 74.28 21.49
N GLY A 163 3.27 75.12 22.43
CA GLY A 163 2.39 75.83 23.38
C GLY A 163 1.81 75.10 24.61
N GLU A 164 2.45 75.36 25.76
CA GLU A 164 1.96 75.62 27.13
C GLU A 164 0.71 74.88 27.73
N ASP A 165 0.91 74.46 28.99
CA ASP A 165 -0.05 73.99 30.00
C ASP A 165 -0.67 72.59 29.83
N ALA A 166 -0.02 71.57 30.41
CA ALA A 166 -0.72 70.45 31.05
C ALA A 166 0.18 69.67 32.04
N THR A 167 -0.35 69.51 33.25
CA THR A 167 0.05 68.63 34.35
C THR A 167 0.64 67.27 33.93
N SER A 168 1.77 66.90 34.52
CA SER A 168 2.39 65.58 34.41
C SER A 168 1.51 64.50 35.05
N VAL A 169 0.78 63.75 34.22
CA VAL A 169 0.20 62.46 34.61
C VAL A 169 1.23 61.40 34.20
N SER A 170 1.95 60.88 35.18
CA SER A 170 2.75 59.66 35.01
C SER A 170 1.79 58.47 34.89
N ILE A 171 1.48 58.07 33.66
CA ILE A 171 0.90 56.76 33.40
C ILE A 171 2.08 55.79 33.41
N GLU A 172 2.19 54.98 34.47
CA GLU A 172 2.97 53.75 34.44
C GLU A 172 2.35 52.86 33.36
N VAL A 173 2.96 52.83 32.19
CA VAL A 173 2.67 51.80 31.18
C VAL A 173 3.30 50.52 31.69
N ASP A 174 2.45 49.64 32.19
CA ASP A 174 2.75 48.30 32.67
C ASP A 174 3.47 47.53 31.54
N SER A 175 4.79 47.37 31.66
CA SER A 175 5.69 46.86 30.62
C SER A 175 5.66 45.33 30.45
N ASP A 176 4.68 44.64 31.01
CA ASP A 176 4.80 43.20 31.36
C ASP A 176 3.90 42.25 30.55
N LYS A 177 3.36 42.64 29.38
CA LYS A 177 2.64 41.71 28.48
C LYS A 177 3.39 41.44 27.17
N SER A 178 4.63 40.94 27.24
CA SER A 178 5.20 40.21 26.11
C SER A 178 4.55 38.81 26.09
N ASN A 179 3.74 38.52 25.08
CA ASN A 179 3.04 37.25 24.96
C ASN A 179 4.06 36.16 24.58
N THR A 180 4.64 35.50 25.59
CA THR A 180 5.63 34.44 25.42
C THR A 180 4.92 33.10 25.24
N MET A 181 5.21 32.40 24.14
CA MET A 181 4.69 31.06 23.86
C MET A 181 5.78 30.03 24.03
N LYS A 182 5.45 28.89 24.65
CA LYS A 182 6.36 27.76 24.80
C LYS A 182 6.10 26.74 23.69
N LEU A 183 7.14 26.38 22.95
CA LEU A 183 7.10 25.32 21.95
C LEU A 183 7.95 24.14 22.40
N ALA A 184 7.58 22.94 22.01
CA ALA A 184 8.34 21.75 22.31
C ALA A 184 8.24 20.73 21.20
N PHE A 185 9.27 19.90 21.11
CA PHE A 185 9.33 18.77 20.20
C PHE A 185 8.77 17.54 20.91
N GLU A 186 7.66 17.00 20.40
CA GLU A 186 7.03 15.78 20.92
C GLU A 186 7.44 14.57 20.08
N ARG A 187 7.86 13.50 20.74
CA ARG A 187 8.14 12.23 20.06
C ARG A 187 6.87 11.38 19.96
N VAL A 188 6.41 11.11 18.73
CA VAL A 188 5.19 10.33 18.46
C VAL A 188 5.46 9.18 17.49
N GLY A 189 4.54 8.21 17.41
CA GLY A 189 4.59 7.19 16.37
C GLY A 189 4.13 7.75 15.03
N ARG A 190 4.73 7.30 13.92
CA ARG A 190 4.41 7.75 12.55
C ARG A 190 2.93 7.75 12.21
N SER A 191 2.13 6.81 12.74
CA SER A 191 0.69 6.76 12.49
C SER A 191 -0.10 7.95 13.07
N LYS A 192 0.48 8.71 14.00
CA LYS A 192 -0.15 9.87 14.65
C LYS A 192 0.12 11.19 13.94
N ILE A 193 0.73 11.17 12.75
CA ILE A 193 0.90 12.35 11.90
C ILE A 193 -0.42 12.59 11.15
N TYR A 194 -0.88 13.84 11.13
CA TYR A 194 -2.01 14.30 10.35
C TYR A 194 -1.57 15.39 9.36
N GLY A 195 -2.38 15.61 8.32
CA GLY A 195 -2.18 16.77 7.43
C GLY A 195 -2.19 18.06 8.24
N GLY A 196 -1.26 18.97 7.96
CA GLY A 196 -1.11 20.23 8.71
C GLY A 196 -0.12 20.18 9.88
N ASP A 197 0.33 19.00 10.30
CA ASP A 197 1.35 18.85 11.34
C ASP A 197 2.72 19.36 10.88
N ILE A 198 3.48 19.94 11.81
CA ILE A 198 4.87 20.36 11.58
C ILE A 198 5.81 19.27 12.10
N VAL A 199 6.56 18.67 11.19
CA VAL A 199 7.39 17.49 11.44
C VAL A 199 8.87 17.87 11.34
N LEU A 200 9.66 17.45 12.33
CA LEU A 200 11.12 17.51 12.30
C LEU A 200 11.68 16.14 11.88
N VAL A 201 12.52 16.14 10.85
CA VAL A 201 13.24 14.96 10.37
C VAL A 201 14.73 15.18 10.54
N LYS A 202 15.42 14.24 11.19
CA LYS A 202 16.87 14.32 11.42
C LYS A 202 17.66 13.60 10.33
N SER A 203 18.96 13.89 10.28
CA SER A 203 19.88 13.28 9.31
C SER A 203 19.80 11.75 9.35
N ARG A 204 19.78 11.12 8.16
CA ARG A 204 19.70 9.67 7.97
C ARG A 204 18.38 9.04 8.47
N GLU A 205 17.34 9.83 8.68
CA GLU A 205 15.99 9.32 8.91
C GLU A 205 15.18 9.27 7.62
N MET A 206 14.29 8.29 7.52
CA MET A 206 13.32 8.22 6.42
C MET A 206 12.19 9.20 6.66
N ILE A 207 11.83 9.94 5.62
CA ILE A 207 10.74 10.91 5.65
C ILE A 207 9.42 10.16 5.91
N PRO A 208 8.64 10.57 6.95
CA PRO A 208 7.54 9.77 7.47
C PRO A 208 6.20 9.92 6.72
N ALA A 209 6.02 11.03 6.02
CA ALA A 209 4.84 11.39 5.22
C ALA A 209 5.30 12.26 4.05
N ASP A 210 4.43 12.60 3.10
CA ASP A 210 4.80 13.56 2.08
C ASP A 210 4.75 14.97 2.66
N MET A 211 5.85 15.72 2.57
CA MET A 211 6.06 16.95 3.31
C MET A 211 6.50 18.11 2.41
N ILE A 212 6.10 19.33 2.76
CA ILE A 212 6.63 20.56 2.16
C ILE A 212 7.73 21.11 3.08
N ILE A 213 8.88 21.44 2.52
CA ILE A 213 10.01 21.98 3.28
C ILE A 213 9.66 23.38 3.80
N LEU A 214 9.84 23.62 5.10
CA LEU A 214 9.70 24.95 5.72
C LEU A 214 11.05 25.55 6.12
N ALA A 215 11.95 24.72 6.64
CA ALA A 215 13.28 25.12 7.07
C ALA A 215 14.27 23.94 6.97
N THR A 216 15.55 24.25 6.78
CA THR A 216 16.62 23.24 6.64
C THR A 216 17.88 23.72 7.33
N SER A 217 18.73 22.78 7.77
CA SER A 217 20.03 23.11 8.36
C SER A 217 21.06 23.69 7.38
N ASN A 218 20.91 23.45 6.07
CA ASN A 218 21.92 23.85 5.10
C ASN A 218 21.66 25.27 4.59
N GLU A 219 22.73 25.90 4.11
CA GLU A 219 22.69 27.22 3.48
C GLU A 219 21.70 27.26 2.30
N GLY A 220 21.05 28.41 2.15
CA GLY A 220 20.09 28.66 1.05
C GLY A 220 18.83 27.80 1.10
N GLY A 221 18.50 27.18 2.24
CA GLY A 221 17.29 26.37 2.38
C GLY A 221 17.37 25.00 1.70
N SER A 222 18.57 24.51 1.41
CA SER A 222 18.77 23.26 0.65
C SER A 222 18.65 22.00 1.51
N ALA A 223 18.09 20.94 0.93
CA ALA A 223 18.05 19.60 1.52
C ALA A 223 18.40 18.55 0.48
N TYR A 224 19.10 17.49 0.87
CA TYR A 224 19.40 16.37 -0.03
C TYR A 224 18.64 15.12 0.39
N ILE A 225 17.98 14.49 -0.56
CA ILE A 225 17.28 13.23 -0.34
C ILE A 225 17.79 12.12 -1.26
N GLU A 226 17.83 10.91 -0.74
CA GLU A 226 18.06 9.69 -1.49
C GLU A 226 16.72 9.00 -1.76
N THR A 227 16.37 8.79 -3.02
CA THR A 227 15.09 8.18 -3.46
C THR A 227 15.24 6.73 -3.92
N SER A 228 16.34 6.06 -3.56
CA SER A 228 16.63 4.69 -3.99
C SER A 228 15.54 3.67 -3.65
N SER A 229 14.73 3.95 -2.62
CA SER A 229 13.57 3.14 -2.19
C SER A 229 12.30 3.37 -3.02
N ILE A 230 12.25 4.45 -3.81
CA ILE A 230 11.06 4.90 -4.56
C ILE A 230 11.26 4.65 -6.07
N ASP A 231 12.35 5.15 -6.65
CA ASP A 231 12.62 5.12 -8.09
C ASP A 231 13.93 4.42 -8.47
N GLY A 232 14.67 3.89 -7.49
CA GLY A 232 15.94 3.20 -7.71
C GLY A 232 17.10 4.13 -8.11
N GLU A 233 16.92 5.45 -8.05
CA GLU A 233 18.00 6.41 -8.27
C GLU A 233 18.92 6.48 -7.04
N THR A 234 20.23 6.36 -7.25
CA THR A 234 21.24 6.43 -6.17
C THR A 234 21.79 7.83 -5.96
N ASN A 235 21.51 8.75 -6.88
CA ASN A 235 21.97 10.12 -6.76
C ASN A 235 21.15 10.87 -5.72
N LEU A 236 21.80 11.76 -4.99
CA LEU A 236 21.11 12.66 -4.09
C LEU A 236 20.34 13.68 -4.91
N LYS A 237 19.04 13.79 -4.68
CA LYS A 237 18.19 14.84 -5.25
C LYS A 237 18.27 16.06 -4.33
N LEU A 238 18.61 17.21 -4.92
CA LEU A 238 18.53 18.50 -4.27
C LEU A 238 17.07 18.93 -4.19
N LYS A 239 16.65 19.36 -3.01
CA LYS A 239 15.37 19.99 -2.70
C LYS A 239 15.64 21.31 -2.00
N SER A 240 14.70 22.24 -2.05
CA SER A 240 14.88 23.56 -1.45
C SER A 240 13.61 24.03 -0.73
N SER A 241 13.77 24.76 0.37
CA SER A 241 12.66 25.49 0.97
C SER A 241 12.11 26.53 -0.01
N PRO A 242 10.85 26.95 0.14
CA PRO A 242 10.28 28.05 -0.64
C PRO A 242 11.08 29.34 -0.47
N ASN A 243 10.97 30.23 -1.46
CA ASN A 243 11.53 31.57 -1.37
C ASN A 243 10.69 32.40 -0.41
N TRP A 244 11.22 32.65 0.78
CA TRP A 244 10.53 33.40 1.81
C TRP A 244 10.59 34.91 1.54
N PRO A 245 9.47 35.66 1.66
CA PRO A 245 9.50 37.12 1.63
C PRO A 245 10.26 37.67 2.86
N GLY A 246 10.88 38.84 2.72
CA GLY A 246 11.92 39.35 3.63
C GLY A 246 11.60 39.33 5.14
N ASN A 247 10.34 39.49 5.53
CA ASN A 247 9.93 39.46 6.95
C ASN A 247 9.94 38.04 7.54
N ILE A 248 9.80 37.02 6.69
CA ILE A 248 9.69 35.59 7.06
C ILE A 248 10.92 34.80 6.55
N ALA A 249 11.89 35.50 5.95
CA ALA A 249 13.12 34.90 5.44
C ALA A 249 14.08 34.46 6.57
N PRO A 250 14.88 33.41 6.36
CA PRO A 250 15.95 33.05 7.29
C PRO A 250 16.85 34.26 7.57
N GLY A 251 17.06 34.58 8.85
CA GLY A 251 17.88 35.73 9.27
C GLY A 251 17.15 37.08 9.33
N SER A 252 15.83 37.15 9.10
CA SER A 252 15.06 38.38 9.34
C SER A 252 15.13 38.76 10.82
N SER A 253 15.58 39.99 11.09
CA SER A 253 16.03 40.40 12.42
C SER A 253 14.88 40.55 13.41
N VAL A 254 15.04 39.95 14.59
CA VAL A 254 14.52 40.52 15.84
C VAL A 254 15.51 41.58 16.26
N ARG A 255 15.14 42.86 16.16
CA ARG A 255 15.99 44.01 16.57
C ARG A 255 17.33 44.14 15.83
N GLY A 256 17.31 44.73 14.64
CA GLY A 256 18.45 45.51 14.12
C GLY A 256 19.79 44.80 13.88
N GLN A 257 19.86 43.47 13.91
CA GLN A 257 20.99 42.69 13.38
C GLN A 257 20.60 42.08 12.04
N SER A 258 21.11 42.65 10.94
CA SER A 258 21.00 42.06 9.61
C SER A 258 21.86 40.78 9.54
N PHE A 259 21.24 39.61 9.47
CA PHE A 259 21.96 38.38 9.14
C PHE A 259 21.96 38.16 7.63
N ASN A 260 23.08 37.67 7.10
CA ASN A 260 23.21 37.34 5.68
C ASN A 260 22.24 36.21 5.33
N VAL A 261 21.51 36.35 4.21
CA VAL A 261 20.61 35.33 3.62
C VAL A 261 21.33 33.99 3.35
N ASN A 262 22.66 33.99 3.42
CA ASN A 262 23.54 32.84 3.15
C ASN A 262 24.05 32.12 4.41
N GLU A 263 23.71 32.55 5.63
CA GLU A 263 24.13 31.82 6.84
C GLU A 263 23.18 30.66 7.16
N ALA A 264 23.74 29.54 7.60
CA ALA A 264 22.97 28.37 8.03
C ALA A 264 22.09 28.73 9.24
N GLU A 265 20.78 28.59 9.09
CA GLU A 265 19.81 28.82 10.15
C GLU A 265 19.96 27.73 11.24
N SER A 266 19.95 28.11 12.51
CA SER A 266 19.92 27.12 13.61
C SER A 266 18.52 26.54 13.80
N LEU A 267 18.42 25.32 14.36
CA LEU A 267 17.12 24.67 14.60
C LEU A 267 16.17 25.52 15.47
N GLU A 268 16.73 26.23 16.44
CA GLU A 268 15.99 27.15 17.32
C GLU A 268 15.41 28.34 16.54
N GLN A 269 16.24 28.99 15.72
CA GLN A 269 15.81 30.11 14.88
C GLN A 269 14.72 29.67 13.89
N ALA A 270 14.91 28.50 13.27
CA ALA A 270 13.92 27.92 12.37
C ALA A 270 12.59 27.62 13.07
N ALA A 271 12.62 27.02 14.26
CA ALA A 271 11.42 26.74 15.03
C ALA A 271 10.70 28.04 15.44
N LYS A 272 11.43 29.06 15.90
CA LYS A 272 10.91 30.40 16.19
C LYS A 272 10.27 31.05 14.97
N ARG A 273 10.94 30.96 13.81
CA ARG A 273 10.46 31.51 12.54
C ARG A 273 9.17 30.81 12.08
N VAL A 274 9.15 29.49 12.09
CA VAL A 274 7.96 28.69 11.75
C VAL A 274 6.80 29.00 12.69
N ALA A 275 7.04 29.20 13.99
CA ALA A 275 5.99 29.54 14.93
C ALA A 275 5.24 30.85 14.60
N ARG A 276 5.94 31.86 14.06
CA ARG A 276 5.39 33.20 13.78
C ARG A 276 4.30 33.24 12.72
N PHE A 277 4.25 32.26 11.83
CA PHE A 277 3.26 32.23 10.75
C PHE A 277 2.34 31.01 10.84
N THR A 278 2.31 30.32 11.98
CA THR A 278 1.54 29.08 12.16
C THR A 278 0.65 29.16 13.39
N ILE A 279 -0.34 28.27 13.48
CA ILE A 279 -1.25 28.20 14.64
C ILE A 279 -0.49 27.94 15.95
N LEU A 280 0.71 27.34 15.87
CA LEU A 280 1.56 27.10 17.03
C LEU A 280 1.96 28.40 17.76
N GLY A 281 2.20 29.50 17.03
CA GLY A 281 2.45 30.81 17.62
C GLY A 281 1.17 31.63 17.79
N HIS A 282 0.22 31.50 16.88
CA HIS A 282 -1.01 32.29 16.86
C HIS A 282 -2.26 31.40 16.90
N PRO A 283 -2.66 30.92 18.09
CA PRO A 283 -3.76 29.96 18.21
C PRO A 283 -5.13 30.50 17.77
N ASP A 284 -5.35 31.81 17.95
CA ASP A 284 -6.57 32.50 17.52
C ASP A 284 -6.44 33.11 16.10
N GLY A 285 -5.38 32.74 15.38
CA GLY A 285 -5.09 33.27 14.05
C GLY A 285 -6.08 32.79 12.98
N LYS A 286 -6.56 33.71 12.14
CA LYS A 286 -7.42 33.38 10.99
C LYS A 286 -6.60 32.92 9.79
N ASN A 287 -7.19 32.16 8.87
CA ASN A 287 -6.49 31.73 7.66
C ASN A 287 -6.10 32.92 6.78
N ALA A 288 -4.83 33.03 6.38
CA ALA A 288 -4.35 34.10 5.50
C ALA A 288 -5.05 34.19 4.14
N MET A 289 -5.66 33.08 3.66
CA MET A 289 -6.51 33.09 2.45
C MET A 289 -7.81 33.88 2.64
N ASP A 290 -8.32 33.95 3.88
CA ASP A 290 -9.54 34.67 4.23
C ASP A 290 -9.29 36.16 4.50
N ASN A 291 -8.07 36.66 4.26
CA ASN A 291 -7.74 38.08 4.37
C ASN A 291 -8.58 38.86 3.34
N PRO A 292 -9.44 39.80 3.77
CA PRO A 292 -10.32 40.56 2.86
C PRO A 292 -9.55 41.44 1.86
N ASN A 293 -8.27 41.72 2.12
CA ASN A 293 -7.42 42.51 1.23
C ASN A 293 -6.81 41.71 0.08
N ASN A 294 -6.93 40.37 0.08
CA ASN A 294 -6.41 39.51 -0.99
C ASN A 294 -7.07 39.77 -2.36
N SER A 295 -8.27 40.36 -2.39
CA SER A 295 -9.06 40.62 -3.59
C SER A 295 -8.96 42.05 -4.12
N LEU A 296 -8.16 42.93 -3.50
CA LEU A 296 -8.06 44.34 -3.89
C LEU A 296 -7.03 44.60 -5.02
N GLU A 297 -6.35 43.57 -5.53
CA GLU A 297 -5.33 43.71 -6.59
C GLU A 297 -5.83 43.43 -8.03
N ASP A 298 -7.10 43.09 -8.27
CA ASP A 298 -7.55 42.52 -9.57
C ASP A 298 -8.61 43.34 -10.37
N ASP A 299 -8.74 44.66 -10.17
CA ASP A 299 -9.66 45.49 -10.97
C ASP A 299 -8.99 46.37 -12.05
N ASN A 300 -7.69 46.20 -12.34
CA ASN A 300 -6.99 47.03 -13.34
C ASN A 300 -6.28 46.27 -14.48
N ASP A 301 -6.37 44.95 -14.58
CA ASP A 301 -5.89 44.26 -15.77
C ASP A 301 -7.00 44.20 -16.82
N GLU A 302 -6.82 45.03 -17.85
CA GLU A 302 -7.60 45.04 -19.08
C GLU A 302 -7.80 43.62 -19.60
N VAL A 303 -9.07 43.26 -19.80
CA VAL A 303 -9.49 42.04 -20.49
C VAL A 303 -9.04 42.14 -21.96
N GLU A 304 -7.78 41.79 -22.25
CA GLU A 304 -7.39 41.38 -23.60
C GLU A 304 -7.91 39.97 -23.86
N SER A 305 -9.12 39.92 -24.40
CA SER A 305 -9.70 38.75 -25.05
C SER A 305 -8.77 38.23 -26.14
N PHE A 306 -7.99 37.18 -25.85
CA PHE A 306 -7.31 36.41 -26.87
C PHE A 306 -8.35 35.55 -27.63
N ASN A 307 -8.75 36.06 -28.79
CA ASN A 307 -9.50 35.30 -29.80
C ASN A 307 -8.63 34.16 -30.34
N ALA A 308 -8.92 32.92 -29.92
CA ALA A 308 -8.53 31.74 -30.67
C ALA A 308 -9.68 31.32 -31.58
N GLU A 309 -9.61 31.73 -32.85
CA GLU A 309 -10.44 31.20 -33.93
C GLU A 309 -10.22 29.69 -34.08
N ILE A 310 -11.24 28.89 -33.75
CA ILE A 310 -11.33 27.50 -34.21
C ILE A 310 -12.45 27.43 -35.24
N SER A 311 -12.06 27.28 -36.50
CA SER A 311 -12.96 27.04 -37.64
C SER A 311 -13.73 25.71 -37.49
N PRO A 312 -14.99 25.61 -37.94
CA PRO A 312 -15.80 24.42 -37.79
C PRO A 312 -15.65 23.46 -38.98
N ARG A 313 -15.54 22.16 -38.71
CA ARG A 313 -15.85 21.11 -39.69
C ARG A 313 -16.80 20.07 -39.07
N SER A 314 -18.05 20.10 -39.55
CA SER A 314 -18.86 18.97 -40.07
C SER A 314 -18.99 17.70 -39.19
N SER A 315 -20.14 17.07 -38.96
CA SER A 315 -21.55 17.28 -39.35
C SER A 315 -22.41 16.16 -38.70
N LYS A 316 -23.74 16.40 -38.63
CA LYS A 316 -24.89 15.46 -38.42
C LYS A 316 -25.23 15.13 -36.95
N MET A 317 -26.30 15.68 -36.37
CA MET A 317 -27.75 15.36 -36.53
C MET A 317 -28.03 13.89 -36.13
N SER A 318 -28.90 13.50 -35.19
CA SER A 318 -29.94 14.13 -34.35
C SER A 318 -30.40 13.08 -33.32
N ARG A 319 -30.94 13.49 -32.17
CA ARG A 319 -32.32 13.16 -31.71
C ARG A 319 -32.57 13.60 -30.26
N GLN A 320 -33.75 14.20 -30.11
CA GLN A 320 -34.42 14.62 -28.88
C GLN A 320 -34.58 13.46 -27.87
N PHE A 321 -34.62 13.74 -26.56
CA PHE A 321 -35.85 13.65 -25.76
C PHE A 321 -35.66 14.08 -24.29
N SER A 322 -36.53 15.02 -23.90
CA SER A 322 -37.17 15.31 -22.60
C SER A 322 -36.45 15.03 -21.28
N LEU A 323 -36.26 16.14 -20.56
CA LEU A 323 -36.16 16.26 -19.11
C LEU A 323 -37.56 16.07 -18.49
N GLN A 324 -37.81 14.96 -17.79
CA GLN A 324 -38.85 14.90 -16.76
C GLN A 324 -38.64 13.69 -15.82
N GLY A 325 -38.23 14.02 -14.58
CA GLY A 325 -38.61 13.29 -13.37
C GLY A 325 -37.82 12.04 -13.00
N VAL A 326 -36.77 12.20 -12.19
CA VAL A 326 -36.55 11.38 -10.96
C VAL A 326 -35.78 12.25 -9.95
N PHE A 327 -36.47 13.13 -9.22
CA PHE A 327 -35.97 13.65 -7.95
C PHE A 327 -36.49 12.73 -6.85
N ALA A 328 -35.73 11.70 -6.50
CA ALA A 328 -35.85 11.02 -5.23
C ALA A 328 -34.57 10.24 -4.94
N SER A 329 -34.05 10.42 -3.72
CA SER A 329 -32.95 9.68 -3.10
C SER A 329 -31.53 10.20 -3.34
N SER A 330 -31.10 11.15 -2.50
CA SER A 330 -30.06 10.86 -1.50
C SER A 330 -29.83 12.09 -0.61
N LYS A 331 -30.58 12.19 0.49
CA LYS A 331 -30.33 13.14 1.58
C LYS A 331 -29.21 12.60 2.47
N LYS A 332 -27.95 12.65 2.00
CA LYS A 332 -26.73 12.54 2.82
C LYS A 332 -25.55 13.21 2.11
N SER A 333 -25.68 14.50 1.81
CA SER A 333 -24.57 15.35 1.31
C SER A 333 -24.79 16.84 1.62
N LEU A 334 -25.73 17.16 2.51
CA LEU A 334 -26.17 18.53 2.76
C LEU A 334 -26.19 18.81 4.27
N ALA A 335 -25.08 18.43 4.93
CA ALA A 335 -24.87 18.62 6.36
C ALA A 335 -23.47 19.15 6.71
N TYR A 336 -22.72 19.68 5.74
CA TYR A 336 -21.45 20.39 6.00
C TYR A 336 -21.35 21.78 5.35
N LYS A 337 -22.36 22.18 4.56
CA LYS A 337 -22.43 23.50 3.88
C LYS A 337 -23.53 24.42 4.43
N GLY A 338 -23.94 24.21 5.69
CA GLY A 338 -25.11 24.87 6.28
C GLY A 338 -24.97 25.18 7.76
N ARG A 339 -23.77 25.57 8.21
CA ARG A 339 -23.56 26.04 9.58
C ARG A 339 -22.44 27.06 9.70
N LEU A 340 -22.43 28.09 8.85
CA LEU A 340 -21.64 29.31 9.04
C LEU A 340 -22.20 30.51 8.23
N THR A 341 -23.52 30.53 7.97
CA THR A 341 -24.19 31.66 7.29
C THR A 341 -25.50 31.98 8.00
N SER A 342 -25.42 32.43 9.24
CA SER A 342 -26.42 33.30 9.86
C SER A 342 -25.94 33.71 11.24
N VAL A 343 -25.33 34.88 11.31
CA VAL A 343 -25.42 35.90 12.38
C VAL A 343 -24.32 36.92 12.10
N LEU A 344 -24.71 38.20 12.03
CA LEU A 344 -23.93 39.43 11.79
C LEU A 344 -23.80 39.80 10.29
N SER A 345 -24.82 40.41 9.68
CA SER A 345 -25.13 41.85 9.71
C SER A 345 -23.94 42.73 9.33
N SER A 346 -24.07 43.33 8.14
CA SER A 346 -23.38 44.52 7.67
C SER A 346 -23.05 45.53 8.79
N GLN A 347 -21.76 45.68 9.08
CA GLN A 347 -21.20 46.92 9.59
C GLN A 347 -19.71 46.96 9.25
N SER A 348 -19.36 47.99 8.51
CA SER A 348 -18.00 48.46 8.26
C SER A 348 -17.27 48.66 9.58
N LEU A 349 -16.32 47.77 9.90
CA LEU A 349 -15.29 47.99 10.89
C LEU A 349 -14.02 47.39 10.29
N ALA A 350 -13.08 48.26 9.90
CA ALA A 350 -11.68 47.86 9.81
C ALA A 350 -11.29 47.35 11.20
N ASP A 351 -11.06 46.05 11.32
CA ASP A 351 -10.80 45.40 12.61
C ASP A 351 -9.28 45.41 12.85
N ASP A 352 -8.84 46.44 13.57
CA ASP A 352 -7.50 46.62 14.12
C ASP A 352 -7.14 45.43 15.02
N GLY A 353 -6.30 44.49 14.53
CA GLY A 353 -5.68 43.46 15.38
C GLY A 353 -5.93 41.99 14.99
N THR A 354 -6.56 41.70 13.84
CA THR A 354 -6.71 40.31 13.38
C THR A 354 -5.37 39.72 12.93
N THR A 355 -4.89 38.68 13.62
CA THR A 355 -3.67 37.95 13.23
C THR A 355 -4.02 36.85 12.24
N TYR A 356 -3.23 36.72 11.16
CA TYR A 356 -3.38 35.67 10.16
C TYR A 356 -2.32 34.59 10.32
N VAL A 357 -2.63 33.36 9.90
CA VAL A 357 -1.72 32.22 9.83
C VAL A 357 -1.61 31.70 8.42
N ALA A 358 -0.44 31.17 8.08
CA ALA A 358 -0.17 30.65 6.76
C ALA A 358 -1.05 29.42 6.44
N SER A 359 -1.38 29.28 5.17
CA SER A 359 -2.10 28.13 4.64
C SER A 359 -1.52 27.67 3.31
N VAL A 360 -1.67 26.39 3.02
CA VAL A 360 -1.26 25.76 1.78
C VAL A 360 -2.48 25.23 1.06
N LEU A 361 -2.66 25.67 -0.18
CA LEU A 361 -3.56 25.02 -1.13
C LEU A 361 -2.74 24.06 -1.98
N SER A 362 -2.96 22.76 -1.80
CA SER A 362 -2.27 21.68 -2.52
C SER A 362 -3.16 21.09 -3.61
N GLU A 363 -2.52 20.65 -4.71
CA GLU A 363 -3.17 19.76 -5.68
C GLU A 363 -3.75 18.50 -4.99
N PRO A 364 -4.75 17.85 -5.59
CA PRO A 364 -5.27 16.59 -5.08
C PRO A 364 -4.19 15.49 -5.08
N PRO A 365 -4.23 14.56 -4.10
CA PRO A 365 -3.23 13.52 -4.01
C PRO A 365 -3.16 12.67 -5.29
N ASN A 366 -1.97 12.56 -5.90
CA ASN A 366 -1.75 11.81 -7.14
C ASN A 366 -0.56 10.85 -7.04
N ALA A 367 -0.52 9.88 -7.94
CA ALA A 367 0.56 8.88 -7.99
C ALA A 367 1.84 9.38 -8.70
N ASN A 368 1.86 10.58 -9.28
CA ASN A 368 3.03 11.03 -10.02
C ASN A 368 4.11 11.58 -9.08
N VAL A 369 5.21 10.85 -8.96
CA VAL A 369 6.30 11.12 -8.01
C VAL A 369 7.08 12.41 -8.34
N ASN A 370 7.10 12.82 -9.61
CA ASN A 370 7.96 13.92 -10.08
C ASN A 370 7.25 15.29 -10.17
N THR A 371 5.93 15.31 -10.09
CA THR A 371 5.13 16.53 -10.20
C THR A 371 4.57 16.89 -8.85
N TYR A 372 4.51 18.18 -8.53
CA TYR A 372 3.72 18.71 -7.42
C TYR A 372 3.43 20.18 -7.72
N SER A 373 2.19 20.61 -7.47
CA SER A 373 1.76 22.00 -7.61
C SER A 373 0.98 22.40 -6.36
N GLY A 374 1.38 23.53 -5.76
CA GLY A 374 0.68 24.10 -4.63
C GLY A 374 0.91 25.60 -4.50
N LYS A 375 0.15 26.23 -3.61
CA LYS A 375 0.20 27.66 -3.31
C LYS A 375 0.30 27.84 -1.79
N LEU A 376 1.38 28.46 -1.32
CA LEU A 376 1.55 28.85 0.08
C LEU A 376 1.15 30.32 0.23
N THR A 377 0.12 30.59 1.02
CA THR A 377 -0.33 31.94 1.35
C THR A 377 0.15 32.27 2.75
N LEU A 378 0.97 33.31 2.88
CA LEU A 378 1.60 33.74 4.12
C LEU A 378 0.81 34.86 4.80
N PRO A 379 0.98 35.08 6.10
CA PRO A 379 0.37 36.24 6.76
C PRO A 379 0.88 37.56 6.13
N PRO A 380 0.03 38.60 6.10
CA PRO A 380 0.41 39.90 5.56
C PRO A 380 1.53 40.53 6.39
N SER A 381 2.41 41.29 5.74
CA SER A 381 3.57 41.91 6.41
C SER A 381 3.17 43.03 7.36
N LYS A 382 2.04 43.69 7.10
CA LYS A 382 1.43 44.68 7.98
C LYS A 382 -0.09 44.46 8.03
N PRO A 383 -0.76 44.84 9.13
CA PRO A 383 -2.21 44.88 9.16
C PRO A 383 -2.75 45.73 8.01
N GLY A 384 -3.64 45.17 7.19
CA GLY A 384 -4.19 45.86 6.02
C GLY A 384 -3.53 45.53 4.68
N ASP A 385 -2.35 44.90 4.67
CA ASP A 385 -1.71 44.47 3.42
C ASP A 385 -2.36 43.17 2.88
N PRO A 386 -2.26 42.90 1.56
CA PRO A 386 -2.60 41.60 1.00
C PRO A 386 -1.63 40.52 1.49
N SER A 387 -2.12 39.29 1.61
CA SER A 387 -1.32 38.14 2.03
C SER A 387 -0.37 37.69 0.90
N PRO A 388 0.96 37.69 1.10
CA PRO A 388 1.88 37.28 0.05
C PRO A 388 1.76 35.79 -0.29
N VAL A 389 1.88 35.50 -1.58
CA VAL A 389 1.72 34.16 -2.14
C VAL A 389 3.05 33.65 -2.66
N VAL A 390 3.41 32.42 -2.29
CA VAL A 390 4.59 31.71 -2.78
C VAL A 390 4.16 30.43 -3.51
N PRO A 391 4.53 30.24 -4.79
CA PRO A 391 4.24 28.99 -5.50
C PRO A 391 5.11 27.85 -4.96
N LEU A 392 4.51 26.67 -4.85
CA LEU A 392 5.18 25.43 -4.45
C LEU A 392 5.26 24.48 -5.64
N SER A 393 6.44 23.88 -5.82
CA SER A 393 6.71 22.91 -6.87
C SER A 393 7.26 21.61 -6.29
N SER A 394 7.57 20.63 -7.14
CA SER A 394 8.20 19.37 -6.70
C SER A 394 9.57 19.58 -6.05
N ASP A 395 10.26 20.69 -6.29
CA ASP A 395 11.53 21.02 -5.63
C ASP A 395 11.39 21.35 -4.14
N ASN A 396 10.19 21.78 -3.73
CA ASN A 396 9.87 22.07 -2.32
C ASN A 396 9.26 20.86 -1.58
N PHE A 397 9.09 19.75 -2.29
CA PHE A 397 8.34 18.59 -1.83
C PHE A 397 9.25 17.40 -1.50
N LEU A 398 8.99 16.79 -0.35
CA LEU A 398 9.70 15.65 0.19
C LEU A 398 8.77 14.43 0.21
N LEU A 399 9.24 13.32 -0.34
CA LEU A 399 8.44 12.11 -0.50
C LEU A 399 8.60 11.17 0.69
N ARG A 400 7.49 10.55 1.11
CA ARG A 400 7.50 9.44 2.07
C ARG A 400 8.45 8.35 1.62
N GLY A 401 9.29 7.86 2.54
CA GLY A 401 10.22 6.77 2.28
C GLY A 401 11.53 7.19 1.63
N ALA A 402 11.68 8.45 1.20
CA ALA A 402 12.97 9.02 0.87
C ALA A 402 13.83 9.15 2.13
N LEU A 403 15.15 9.08 1.99
CA LEU A 403 16.09 9.15 3.11
C LEU A 403 16.79 10.51 3.11
N LEU A 404 16.76 11.22 4.25
CA LEU A 404 17.45 12.49 4.39
C LEU A 404 18.98 12.26 4.47
N ARG A 405 19.74 12.93 3.60
CA ARG A 405 21.20 12.82 3.49
C ARG A 405 21.83 14.20 3.45
N ASN A 406 23.09 14.33 3.87
CA ASN A 406 23.87 15.59 3.79
C ASN A 406 23.14 16.86 4.29
N THR A 407 22.19 16.67 5.20
CA THR A 407 21.38 17.70 5.86
C THR A 407 21.16 17.19 7.28
N GLU A 408 21.42 18.02 8.28
CA GLU A 408 21.35 17.63 9.69
C GLU A 408 19.91 17.50 10.16
N TRP A 409 19.06 18.44 9.74
CA TRP A 409 17.65 18.45 10.05
C TRP A 409 16.84 19.20 8.99
N VAL A 410 15.58 18.82 8.86
CA VAL A 410 14.57 19.52 8.06
C VAL A 410 13.30 19.65 8.88
N ILE A 411 12.71 20.85 8.90
CA ILE A 411 11.35 21.09 9.37
C ILE A 411 10.45 21.15 8.14
N GLY A 412 9.39 20.37 8.12
CA GLY A 412 8.42 20.40 7.03
C GLY A 412 6.98 20.25 7.50
N LEU A 413 6.06 20.71 6.66
CA LEU A 413 4.62 20.56 6.82
C LEU A 413 4.17 19.23 6.24
N ALA A 414 3.49 18.38 7.02
CA ALA A 414 2.85 17.18 6.50
C ALA A 414 1.71 17.56 5.55
N CYS A 415 1.87 17.24 4.26
CA CYS A 415 0.92 17.58 3.20
C CYS A 415 -0.01 16.40 2.90
N PHE A 416 0.56 15.24 2.57
CA PHE A 416 -0.20 14.00 2.38
C PHE A 416 0.22 12.97 3.42
N THR A 417 -0.77 12.30 4.01
CA THR A 417 -0.61 11.30 5.07
C THR A 417 -1.24 9.97 4.67
N GLY A 418 -0.64 8.87 5.13
CA GLY A 418 -1.22 7.53 4.97
C GLY A 418 -1.42 7.15 3.51
N ASP A 419 -2.67 6.82 3.17
CA ASP A 419 -3.11 6.40 1.84
C ASP A 419 -2.99 7.49 0.77
N ASP A 420 -2.95 8.77 1.18
CA ASP A 420 -2.81 9.89 0.25
C ASP A 420 -1.39 10.06 -0.28
N THR A 421 -0.39 9.47 0.39
CA THR A 421 1.01 9.65 0.01
C THR A 421 1.30 9.05 -1.36
N LYS A 422 2.15 9.72 -2.14
CA LYS A 422 2.49 9.30 -3.52
C LYS A 422 3.06 7.88 -3.56
N LEU A 423 3.81 7.49 -2.53
CA LEU A 423 4.34 6.13 -2.40
C LEU A 423 3.21 5.08 -2.28
N VAL A 424 2.19 5.35 -1.45
CA VAL A 424 1.08 4.41 -1.22
C VAL A 424 0.12 4.40 -2.41
N LYS A 425 -0.08 5.54 -3.08
CA LYS A 425 -0.85 5.59 -4.34
C LYS A 425 -0.22 4.79 -5.48
N ASN A 426 1.11 4.60 -5.46
CA ASN A 426 1.81 3.68 -6.38
C ASN A 426 1.86 2.23 -5.85
N SER A 427 1.42 1.99 -4.61
CA SER A 427 1.33 0.64 -4.08
C SER A 427 0.01 0.01 -4.54
N PHE A 428 0.10 -1.17 -5.16
CA PHE A 428 -1.08 -1.92 -5.56
C PHE A 428 -1.58 -2.76 -4.39
N GLU A 429 -2.91 -2.82 -4.21
CA GLU A 429 -3.53 -3.84 -3.35
C GLU A 429 -2.99 -5.21 -3.76
N THR A 430 -2.55 -6.00 -2.79
CA THR A 430 -1.96 -7.32 -3.08
C THR A 430 -3.04 -8.22 -3.69
N PRO A 431 -2.99 -8.55 -5.00
CA PRO A 431 -4.03 -9.36 -5.61
C PRO A 431 -3.95 -10.79 -5.09
N SER A 432 -5.09 -11.49 -5.03
CA SER A 432 -5.09 -12.92 -4.79
C SER A 432 -4.51 -13.64 -6.01
N LYS A 433 -3.28 -14.14 -5.87
CA LYS A 433 -2.61 -14.90 -6.93
C LYS A 433 -3.20 -16.31 -6.95
N LYS A 434 -3.76 -16.72 -8.10
CA LYS A 434 -4.14 -18.12 -8.38
C LYS A 434 -3.04 -18.73 -9.24
N SER A 435 -2.57 -19.92 -8.86
CA SER A 435 -1.56 -20.62 -9.66
C SER A 435 -2.20 -21.12 -10.96
N ASP A 436 -1.40 -21.22 -12.02
CA ASP A 436 -1.86 -21.87 -13.24
C ASP A 436 -2.15 -23.37 -13.04
N LEU A 437 -1.51 -24.00 -12.05
CA LEU A 437 -1.86 -25.35 -11.61
C LEU A 437 -3.30 -25.39 -11.08
N ASP A 438 -3.74 -24.38 -10.32
CA ASP A 438 -5.12 -24.30 -9.84
C ASP A 438 -6.10 -24.19 -11.01
N ARG A 439 -5.75 -23.44 -12.05
CA ARG A 439 -6.57 -23.34 -13.27
C ARG A 439 -6.66 -24.67 -14.01
N LEU A 440 -5.53 -25.36 -14.16
CA LEU A 440 -5.48 -26.69 -14.79
C LEU A 440 -6.35 -27.69 -14.02
N VAL A 441 -6.21 -27.76 -12.69
CA VAL A 441 -7.00 -28.64 -11.83
C VAL A 441 -8.50 -28.32 -11.95
N ASN A 442 -8.88 -27.04 -11.92
CA ASN A 442 -10.28 -26.64 -12.09
C ASN A 442 -10.85 -27.06 -13.46
N ASN A 443 -10.09 -26.89 -14.53
CA ASN A 443 -10.50 -27.32 -15.87
C ASN A 443 -10.63 -28.85 -15.96
N THR A 444 -9.67 -29.60 -15.42
CA THR A 444 -9.71 -31.06 -15.39
C THR A 444 -10.90 -31.59 -14.58
N VAL A 445 -11.18 -30.99 -13.42
CA VAL A 445 -12.36 -31.35 -12.61
C VAL A 445 -13.65 -31.06 -13.34
N LEU A 446 -13.75 -29.94 -14.07
CA LEU A 446 -14.93 -29.65 -14.89
C LEU A 446 -15.16 -30.73 -15.97
N VAL A 447 -14.10 -31.19 -16.62
CA VAL A 447 -14.19 -32.29 -17.61
C VAL A 447 -14.68 -33.58 -16.94
N PHE A 448 -14.13 -33.96 -15.78
CA PHE A 448 -14.59 -35.14 -15.05
C PHE A 448 -16.04 -35.02 -14.60
N LEU A 449 -16.49 -33.84 -14.16
CA LEU A 449 -17.88 -33.60 -13.78
C LEU A 449 -18.83 -33.76 -14.96
N VAL A 450 -18.48 -33.27 -16.15
CA VAL A 450 -19.29 -33.44 -17.36
C VAL A 450 -19.41 -34.92 -17.73
N ILE A 451 -18.31 -35.66 -17.73
CA ILE A 451 -18.31 -37.11 -18.01
C ILE A 451 -19.16 -37.85 -16.97
N MET A 452 -19.01 -37.50 -15.69
CA MET A 452 -19.76 -38.10 -14.59
C MET A 452 -21.28 -37.84 -14.75
N ILE A 453 -21.70 -36.62 -15.06
CA ILE A 453 -23.12 -36.28 -15.25
C ILE A 453 -23.71 -37.05 -16.43
N ILE A 454 -23.00 -37.16 -17.56
CA ILE A 454 -23.44 -37.95 -18.72
C ILE A 454 -23.59 -39.43 -18.31
N GLY A 455 -22.60 -39.99 -17.62
CA GLY A 455 -22.66 -41.36 -17.11
C GLY A 455 -23.84 -41.60 -16.17
N ILE A 456 -24.11 -40.66 -15.26
CA ILE A 456 -25.26 -40.73 -14.33
C ILE A 456 -26.59 -40.74 -15.09
N ILE A 457 -26.76 -39.87 -16.09
CA ILE A 457 -28.00 -39.82 -16.88
C ILE A 457 -28.22 -41.15 -17.59
N VAL A 458 -27.18 -41.71 -18.23
CA VAL A 458 -27.27 -43.00 -18.91
C VAL A 458 -27.61 -44.13 -17.94
N MET A 459 -26.94 -44.19 -16.79
CA MET A 459 -27.18 -45.22 -15.76
C MET A 459 -28.58 -45.09 -15.15
N ALA A 460 -29.06 -43.88 -14.89
CA ALA A 460 -30.41 -43.62 -14.38
C ALA A 460 -31.49 -44.01 -15.39
N SER A 461 -31.34 -43.66 -16.67
CA SER A 461 -32.26 -44.07 -17.73
C SER A 461 -32.28 -45.59 -17.91
N PHE A 462 -31.10 -46.22 -17.89
CA PHE A 462 -30.99 -47.68 -17.98
C PHE A 462 -31.63 -48.37 -16.76
N ALA A 463 -31.42 -47.88 -15.55
CA ALA A 463 -32.00 -48.44 -14.33
C ALA A 463 -33.54 -48.41 -14.36
N VAL A 464 -34.13 -47.28 -14.75
CA VAL A 464 -35.60 -47.16 -14.90
C VAL A 464 -36.11 -48.10 -15.98
N SER A 465 -35.48 -48.10 -17.16
CA SER A 465 -35.91 -48.96 -18.28
C SER A 465 -35.78 -50.46 -17.96
N TYR A 466 -34.72 -50.85 -17.26
CA TYR A 466 -34.50 -52.23 -16.84
C TYR A 466 -35.57 -52.67 -15.82
N GLN A 467 -35.88 -51.80 -14.85
CA GLN A 467 -36.89 -52.06 -13.84
C GLN A 467 -38.30 -52.20 -14.43
N GLU A 468 -38.66 -51.36 -15.40
CA GLU A 468 -39.95 -51.46 -16.11
C GLU A 468 -40.07 -52.78 -16.88
N HIS A 469 -38.99 -53.24 -17.52
CA HIS A 469 -39.02 -54.45 -18.35
C HIS A 469 -38.92 -55.75 -17.53
N HIS A 470 -38.38 -55.72 -16.30
CA HIS A 470 -38.14 -56.92 -15.48
C HIS A 470 -38.83 -56.87 -14.11
N SER A 471 -40.02 -56.26 -14.04
CA SER A 471 -40.82 -56.13 -12.82
C SER A 471 -41.10 -57.47 -12.11
N GLU A 472 -41.24 -58.58 -12.86
CA GLU A 472 -41.51 -59.91 -12.30
C GLU A 472 -40.37 -60.45 -11.41
N SER A 473 -39.13 -60.00 -11.62
CA SER A 473 -37.95 -60.41 -10.82
C SER A 473 -37.59 -59.41 -9.72
N ALA A 474 -38.40 -58.35 -9.54
CA ALA A 474 -38.12 -57.26 -8.60
C ALA A 474 -38.19 -57.68 -7.13
N TRP A 475 -38.85 -58.81 -6.83
CA TRP A 475 -38.92 -59.38 -5.48
C TRP A 475 -37.52 -59.72 -4.91
N ILE A 476 -36.54 -60.04 -5.77
CA ILE A 476 -35.16 -60.30 -5.33
C ILE A 476 -34.53 -59.05 -4.71
N PHE A 477 -34.95 -57.87 -5.16
CA PHE A 477 -34.47 -56.57 -4.69
C PHE A 477 -35.34 -55.97 -3.57
N GLY A 478 -36.28 -56.74 -3.01
CA GLY A 478 -37.15 -56.28 -1.92
C GLY A 478 -38.33 -55.41 -2.38
N ILE A 479 -38.68 -55.47 -3.66
CA ILE A 479 -39.81 -54.73 -4.23
C ILE A 479 -40.94 -55.72 -4.53
N ASN A 480 -42.11 -55.47 -3.96
CA ASN A 480 -43.31 -56.27 -4.20
C ASN A 480 -44.56 -55.38 -4.07
N ASP A 481 -45.50 -55.54 -5.00
CA ASP A 481 -46.78 -54.82 -5.01
C ASP A 481 -47.61 -55.14 -3.76
N ASN A 482 -47.44 -56.34 -3.18
CA ASN A 482 -48.22 -56.81 -2.04
C ASN A 482 -47.39 -56.94 -0.75
N LYS A 483 -47.59 -56.03 0.20
CA LYS A 483 -46.83 -55.97 1.47
C LYS A 483 -47.00 -57.18 2.39
N SER A 484 -48.07 -57.95 2.20
CA SER A 484 -48.39 -59.11 3.03
C SER A 484 -47.91 -60.44 2.45
N GLU A 485 -47.23 -60.44 1.30
CA GLU A 485 -46.72 -61.67 0.70
C GLU A 485 -45.50 -62.21 1.48
N PRO A 486 -45.49 -63.48 1.91
CA PRO A 486 -44.33 -64.06 2.59
C PRO A 486 -43.16 -64.27 1.62
N TRP A 487 -41.97 -64.54 2.15
CA TRP A 487 -40.80 -64.82 1.32
C TRP A 487 -41.06 -65.97 0.33
N PRO A 488 -40.77 -65.80 -0.99
CA PRO A 488 -41.03 -66.84 -2.00
C PRO A 488 -40.35 -68.19 -1.70
N TYR A 489 -39.25 -68.17 -0.95
CA TYR A 489 -38.42 -69.34 -0.61
C TYR A 489 -38.38 -69.65 0.90
N LEU A 490 -39.04 -68.83 1.75
CA LEU A 490 -39.09 -68.99 3.21
C LEU A 490 -40.49 -68.66 3.77
N PRO A 491 -41.53 -69.46 3.45
CA PRO A 491 -42.92 -69.14 3.77
C PRO A 491 -43.27 -69.17 5.27
N GLY A 492 -42.37 -69.67 6.12
CA GLY A 492 -42.55 -69.74 7.58
C GLY A 492 -42.11 -68.50 8.36
N LEU A 493 -41.54 -67.49 7.68
CA LEU A 493 -41.13 -66.22 8.30
C LEU A 493 -42.18 -65.14 8.03
N SER A 494 -42.23 -64.13 8.91
CA SER A 494 -43.06 -62.95 8.66
C SER A 494 -42.66 -62.29 7.33
N PRO A 495 -43.62 -61.70 6.58
CA PRO A 495 -43.33 -60.93 5.38
C PRO A 495 -42.23 -59.89 5.64
N PRO A 496 -41.25 -59.75 4.73
CA PRO A 496 -40.28 -58.66 4.83
C PRO A 496 -40.94 -57.31 4.56
N ASP A 497 -40.26 -56.22 4.91
CA ASP A 497 -40.69 -54.86 4.63
C ASP A 497 -40.60 -54.57 3.12
N TRP A 498 -41.57 -55.08 2.35
CA TRP A 498 -41.65 -54.88 0.91
C TRP A 498 -41.83 -53.40 0.58
N ARG A 499 -41.02 -52.93 -0.38
CA ARG A 499 -41.23 -51.64 -1.01
C ARG A 499 -42.23 -51.78 -2.13
N THR A 500 -43.27 -50.95 -2.10
CA THR A 500 -44.35 -50.96 -3.09
C THR A 500 -44.08 -50.09 -4.31
N GLU A 501 -43.05 -49.25 -4.26
CA GLU A 501 -42.69 -48.37 -5.38
C GLU A 501 -41.18 -48.45 -5.64
N SER A 502 -40.81 -48.56 -6.92
CA SER A 502 -39.42 -48.43 -7.37
C SER A 502 -39.00 -46.97 -7.40
N GLN A 503 -37.68 -46.73 -7.36
CA GLN A 503 -37.16 -45.37 -7.47
C GLN A 503 -37.47 -44.76 -8.84
N ASN A 504 -37.81 -43.47 -8.85
CA ASN A 504 -38.00 -42.70 -10.08
C ASN A 504 -36.65 -42.30 -10.69
N PHE A 505 -36.63 -41.88 -11.96
CA PHE A 505 -35.41 -41.40 -12.64
C PHE A 505 -34.62 -40.37 -11.80
N ILE A 506 -35.31 -39.40 -11.19
CA ILE A 506 -34.66 -38.36 -10.36
C ILE A 506 -34.02 -38.96 -9.09
N GLN A 507 -34.63 -40.00 -8.51
CA GLN A 507 -34.11 -40.67 -7.33
C GLN A 507 -32.91 -41.54 -7.68
N TYR A 508 -32.96 -42.26 -8.82
CA TYR A 508 -31.79 -42.96 -9.36
C TYR A 508 -30.67 -42.00 -9.74
N PHE A 509 -31.00 -40.82 -10.31
CA PHE A 509 -30.02 -39.78 -10.62
C PHE A 509 -29.24 -39.36 -9.36
N PHE A 510 -29.92 -39.00 -8.27
CA PHE A 510 -29.25 -38.63 -7.03
C PHE A 510 -28.55 -39.81 -6.35
N THR A 511 -29.13 -41.01 -6.41
CA THR A 511 -28.48 -42.25 -5.93
C THR A 511 -27.14 -42.46 -6.64
N PHE A 512 -27.09 -42.34 -7.97
CA PHE A 512 -25.85 -42.47 -8.74
C PHE A 512 -24.89 -41.29 -8.56
N VAL A 513 -25.36 -40.06 -8.30
CA VAL A 513 -24.50 -38.94 -7.86
C VAL A 513 -23.74 -39.32 -6.58
N THR A 514 -24.43 -39.89 -5.58
CA THR A 514 -23.76 -40.30 -4.33
C THR A 514 -22.83 -41.50 -4.52
N LEU A 515 -23.19 -42.44 -5.39
CA LEU A 515 -22.37 -43.61 -5.71
C LEU A 515 -21.06 -43.22 -6.41
N LEU A 516 -21.12 -42.29 -7.36
CA LEU A 516 -19.99 -41.87 -8.19
C LEU A 516 -19.23 -40.65 -7.64
N ASN A 517 -19.49 -40.23 -6.39
CA ASN A 517 -18.77 -39.13 -5.73
C ASN A 517 -17.23 -39.31 -5.76
N GLY A 518 -16.74 -40.54 -5.73
CA GLY A 518 -15.30 -40.85 -5.82
C GLY A 518 -14.64 -40.54 -7.17
N PHE A 519 -15.42 -40.21 -8.22
CA PHE A 519 -14.89 -39.91 -9.55
C PHE A 519 -14.09 -38.61 -9.59
N VAL A 520 -14.44 -37.64 -8.73
CA VAL A 520 -13.60 -36.47 -8.44
C VAL A 520 -12.89 -36.73 -7.11
N PRO A 521 -11.63 -37.18 -7.12
CA PRO A 521 -10.93 -37.58 -5.91
C PRO A 521 -10.59 -36.37 -5.02
N ILE A 522 -11.14 -36.35 -3.81
CA ILE A 522 -10.82 -35.32 -2.80
C ILE A 522 -9.33 -35.30 -2.46
N SER A 523 -8.66 -36.45 -2.57
CA SER A 523 -7.24 -36.63 -2.30
C SER A 523 -6.34 -35.81 -3.23
N VAL A 524 -6.76 -35.48 -4.45
CA VAL A 524 -5.95 -34.64 -5.36
C VAL A 524 -5.76 -33.24 -4.78
N TYR A 525 -6.82 -32.66 -4.23
CA TYR A 525 -6.76 -31.35 -3.60
C TYR A 525 -5.95 -31.37 -2.30
N VAL A 526 -6.19 -32.36 -1.45
CA VAL A 526 -5.41 -32.57 -0.21
C VAL A 526 -3.92 -32.68 -0.53
N THR A 527 -3.58 -33.46 -1.55
CA THR A 527 -2.18 -33.75 -1.89
C THR A 527 -1.49 -32.51 -2.44
N ILE A 528 -2.13 -31.74 -3.33
CA ILE A 528 -1.54 -30.51 -3.87
C ILE A 528 -1.29 -29.48 -2.77
N GLU A 529 -2.22 -29.31 -1.83
CA GLU A 529 -2.04 -28.42 -0.69
C GLU A 529 -0.90 -28.88 0.22
N MET A 530 -0.87 -30.16 0.59
CA MET A 530 0.18 -30.72 1.45
C MET A 530 1.56 -30.63 0.79
N VAL A 531 1.67 -30.93 -0.49
CA VAL A 531 2.93 -30.84 -1.24
C VAL A 531 3.41 -29.39 -1.31
N SER A 532 2.51 -28.44 -1.57
CA SER A 532 2.85 -27.01 -1.60
C SER A 532 3.36 -26.55 -0.23
N PHE A 533 2.74 -27.01 0.86
CA PHE A 533 3.18 -26.74 2.22
C PHE A 533 4.58 -27.31 2.51
N CYS A 534 4.84 -28.56 2.15
CA CYS A 534 6.16 -29.17 2.32
C CYS A 534 7.23 -28.40 1.52
N MET A 535 6.92 -27.98 0.28
CA MET A 535 7.82 -27.19 -0.53
C MET A 535 8.15 -25.83 0.10
N MET A 536 7.15 -25.13 0.65
CA MET A 536 7.37 -23.88 1.39
C MET A 536 8.29 -24.10 2.60
N ALA A 537 8.05 -25.16 3.38
CA ALA A 537 8.86 -25.48 4.54
C ALA A 537 10.31 -25.87 4.19
N PHE A 538 10.55 -26.46 3.02
CA PHE A 538 11.90 -26.72 2.53
C PHE A 538 12.62 -25.44 2.10
N ILE A 539 11.94 -24.51 1.43
CA ILE A 539 12.50 -23.20 1.08
C ILE A 539 12.90 -22.41 2.34
N ASP A 540 12.04 -22.40 3.35
CA ASP A 540 12.30 -21.66 4.60
C ASP A 540 13.49 -22.21 5.41
N LYS A 541 13.84 -23.48 5.21
CA LYS A 541 14.91 -24.18 5.94
C LYS A 541 16.18 -24.37 5.11
N ASP A 542 16.24 -23.80 3.92
CA ASP A 542 17.38 -23.95 3.03
C ASP A 542 18.53 -23.02 3.47
N ILE A 543 19.68 -23.64 3.81
CA ILE A 543 20.88 -22.91 4.23
C ILE A 543 21.56 -22.19 3.05
N ASP A 544 21.39 -22.70 1.82
CA ASP A 544 22.00 -22.09 0.63
C ASP A 544 21.29 -20.77 0.26
N MET A 545 20.05 -20.59 0.71
CA MET A 545 19.27 -19.36 0.55
C MET A 545 19.30 -18.46 1.80
N TYR A 546 20.22 -18.69 2.72
CA TYR A 546 20.44 -17.84 3.90
C TYR A 546 21.51 -16.77 3.63
N HIS A 547 21.22 -15.52 4.00
CA HIS A 547 22.17 -14.42 3.85
C HIS A 547 22.79 -14.04 5.20
N GLU A 548 24.05 -14.42 5.39
CA GLU A 548 24.82 -14.26 6.64
C GLU A 548 24.92 -12.80 7.12
N LYS A 549 25.18 -11.85 6.21
CA LYS A 549 25.44 -10.44 6.60
C LYS A 549 24.24 -9.74 7.20
N THR A 550 23.03 -10.12 6.80
CA THR A 550 21.79 -9.54 7.35
C THR A 550 21.07 -10.49 8.29
N ASP A 551 21.60 -11.69 8.52
CA ASP A 551 20.95 -12.76 9.29
C ASP A 551 19.50 -13.02 8.84
N THR A 552 19.30 -13.15 7.52
CA THR A 552 17.97 -13.32 6.93
C THR A 552 17.87 -14.62 6.13
N PRO A 553 17.01 -15.58 6.53
CA PRO A 553 16.69 -16.74 5.70
C PRO A 553 15.72 -16.38 4.57
N ALA A 554 15.65 -17.24 3.55
CA ALA A 554 14.55 -17.20 2.59
C ALA A 554 13.21 -17.48 3.31
N SER A 555 12.16 -16.82 2.85
CA SER A 555 10.82 -16.99 3.42
C SER A 555 9.77 -17.06 2.31
N ALA A 556 9.17 -18.24 2.15
CA ALA A 556 8.06 -18.50 1.25
C ALA A 556 6.75 -17.97 1.86
N ARG A 557 6.28 -16.83 1.37
CA ARG A 557 5.10 -16.13 1.94
C ARG A 557 3.76 -16.54 1.34
N THR A 558 3.77 -17.29 0.25
CA THR A 558 2.58 -17.59 -0.57
C THR A 558 2.66 -19.01 -1.13
N ASN A 559 1.51 -19.65 -1.34
CA ASN A 559 1.36 -21.01 -1.85
C ASN A 559 1.67 -21.20 -3.35
N ILE A 560 2.08 -20.16 -4.07
CA ILE A 560 2.45 -20.19 -5.50
C ILE A 560 3.86 -20.74 -5.78
N VAL A 561 4.42 -21.51 -4.83
CA VAL A 561 5.77 -22.09 -4.96
C VAL A 561 5.92 -23.02 -6.17
N THR A 562 4.80 -23.59 -6.63
CA THR A 562 4.73 -24.46 -7.81
C THR A 562 4.94 -23.73 -9.14
N ASP A 563 4.76 -22.40 -9.16
CA ASP A 563 4.91 -21.59 -10.37
C ASP A 563 6.38 -21.18 -10.59
N LEU A 564 7.24 -21.29 -9.57
CA LEU A 564 8.64 -20.89 -9.66
C LEU A 564 9.39 -21.66 -10.75
N GLY A 565 9.04 -22.94 -10.97
CA GLY A 565 9.61 -23.77 -12.03
C GLY A 565 9.12 -23.44 -13.45
N ARG A 566 8.18 -22.51 -13.61
CA ARG A 566 7.60 -22.10 -14.91
C ARG A 566 8.01 -20.68 -15.33
N VAL A 567 8.78 -19.99 -14.51
CA VAL A 567 9.19 -18.60 -14.78
C VAL A 567 10.00 -18.56 -16.08
N SER A 568 9.46 -17.90 -17.11
CA SER A 568 10.13 -17.71 -18.41
C SER A 568 10.81 -16.34 -18.52
N TYR A 569 10.31 -15.35 -17.78
CA TYR A 569 10.82 -13.99 -17.78
C TYR A 569 11.09 -13.56 -16.34
N ILE A 570 12.31 -13.09 -16.09
CA ILE A 570 12.70 -12.48 -14.81
C ILE A 570 12.86 -11.00 -15.06
N PHE A 571 11.97 -10.19 -14.48
CA PHE A 571 12.13 -8.75 -14.41
C PHE A 571 12.95 -8.45 -13.16
N SER A 572 14.18 -7.98 -13.35
CA SER A 572 15.07 -7.61 -12.25
C SER A 572 15.26 -6.10 -12.22
N ASP A 573 15.20 -5.53 -11.03
CA ASP A 573 15.64 -4.16 -10.82
C ASP A 573 17.17 -4.09 -10.92
N LYS A 574 17.70 -2.97 -11.41
CA LYS A 574 19.15 -2.74 -11.50
C LYS A 574 19.73 -2.38 -10.14
N THR A 575 19.12 -1.42 -9.46
CA THR A 575 19.64 -0.85 -8.22
C THR A 575 19.18 -1.70 -7.04
N GLY A 576 20.08 -2.00 -6.10
CA GLY A 576 19.75 -2.82 -4.92
C GLY A 576 19.53 -4.32 -5.17
N THR A 577 19.30 -4.75 -6.42
CA THR A 577 19.17 -6.17 -6.80
C THR A 577 20.38 -6.67 -7.60
N LEU A 578 20.61 -6.15 -8.81
CA LEU A 578 21.78 -6.55 -9.62
C LEU A 578 23.08 -5.92 -9.14
N THR A 579 23.00 -4.69 -8.62
CA THR A 579 24.16 -3.91 -8.18
C THR A 579 24.09 -3.65 -6.68
N ARG A 580 25.24 -3.75 -6.01
CA ARG A 580 25.41 -3.22 -4.66
C ARG A 580 25.60 -1.71 -4.79
N ASN A 581 24.95 -0.92 -3.92
CA ASN A 581 25.09 0.55 -3.87
C ASN A 581 26.48 0.98 -3.34
N VAL A 582 27.56 0.50 -3.97
CA VAL A 582 28.95 0.74 -3.60
C VAL A 582 29.74 1.03 -4.86
N MET A 583 30.04 2.31 -5.09
CA MET A 583 30.88 2.75 -6.21
C MET A 583 32.36 2.66 -5.81
N ARG A 584 33.15 1.92 -6.59
CA ARG A 584 34.60 1.81 -6.39
C ARG A 584 35.30 2.33 -7.64
N PHE A 585 36.13 3.34 -7.47
CA PHE A 585 37.03 3.78 -8.54
C PHE A 585 38.00 2.65 -8.88
N LYS A 586 38.03 2.22 -10.15
CA LYS A 586 38.85 1.09 -10.61
C LYS A 586 39.99 1.50 -11.51
N ARG A 587 39.71 2.36 -12.48
CA ARG A 587 40.65 2.78 -13.52
C ARG A 587 40.32 4.20 -13.93
N CYS A 588 41.32 4.91 -14.43
CA CYS A 588 41.15 6.12 -15.21
C CYS A 588 42.08 6.07 -16.41
N SER A 589 41.74 6.82 -17.45
CA SER A 589 42.68 7.15 -18.52
C SER A 589 43.07 8.60 -18.33
N VAL A 590 44.38 8.88 -18.24
CA VAL A 590 44.91 10.25 -18.19
C VAL A 590 45.90 10.37 -19.34
N ASP A 591 45.65 11.31 -20.24
CA ASP A 591 46.47 11.54 -21.45
C ASP A 591 46.64 10.28 -22.32
N GLY A 592 45.56 9.49 -22.46
CA GLY A 592 45.59 8.22 -23.21
C GLY A 592 46.28 7.06 -22.50
N ILE A 593 46.87 7.29 -21.31
CA ILE A 593 47.49 6.24 -20.49
C ILE A 593 46.46 5.70 -19.51
N ALA A 594 46.17 4.40 -19.60
CA ALA A 594 45.24 3.71 -18.71
C ALA A 594 45.91 3.33 -17.38
N PHE A 595 45.47 3.94 -16.29
CA PHE A 595 45.87 3.63 -14.91
C PHE A 595 44.89 2.63 -14.29
N GLY A 596 45.40 1.73 -13.43
CA GLY A 596 44.61 0.73 -12.71
C GLY A 596 44.68 -0.68 -13.33
N ALA A 597 44.50 -1.69 -12.48
CA ALA A 597 44.66 -3.09 -12.85
C ALA A 597 43.59 -3.55 -13.87
N PRO A 598 43.93 -4.47 -14.80
CA PRO A 598 42.96 -5.06 -15.71
C PRO A 598 41.89 -5.82 -14.93
N ILE A 599 40.63 -5.54 -15.24
CA ILE A 599 39.49 -6.23 -14.62
C ILE A 599 39.35 -7.60 -15.27
N VAL A 600 39.86 -8.64 -14.60
CA VAL A 600 39.50 -10.01 -14.97
C VAL A 600 38.05 -10.21 -14.55
N LYS A 601 37.15 -10.38 -15.52
CA LYS A 601 35.77 -10.83 -15.25
C LYS A 601 35.86 -12.24 -14.66
N LYS A 602 35.95 -12.38 -13.33
CA LYS A 602 35.64 -13.65 -12.68
C LYS A 602 34.14 -13.86 -12.87
N SER A 603 33.77 -14.89 -13.62
CA SER A 603 32.42 -15.45 -13.54
C SER A 603 32.11 -15.72 -12.06
N PRO A 604 30.85 -15.52 -11.61
CA PRO A 604 30.49 -15.70 -10.21
C PRO A 604 30.70 -17.17 -9.82
N LYS A 605 31.90 -17.48 -9.35
CA LYS A 605 32.13 -18.64 -8.50
C LYS A 605 31.65 -18.24 -7.12
N ALA A 606 30.75 -19.02 -6.54
CA ALA A 606 30.59 -19.06 -5.09
C ALA A 606 32.00 -19.15 -4.50
N THR A 607 32.44 -18.10 -3.82
CA THR A 607 33.71 -18.05 -3.10
C THR A 607 33.28 -17.87 -1.65
N ASP A 608 33.74 -18.68 -0.71
CA ASP A 608 34.94 -18.31 0.03
C ASP A 608 35.75 -19.54 0.49
N GLN A 609 36.98 -19.65 0.00
CA GLN A 609 38.08 -20.17 0.81
C GLN A 609 39.11 -19.05 0.96
N GLN A 610 39.35 -18.72 2.22
CA GLN A 610 40.37 -17.77 2.66
C GLN A 610 41.74 -18.15 2.12
N GLU A 611 42.50 -17.14 1.70
CA GLU A 611 43.91 -17.27 1.36
C GLU A 611 44.71 -17.68 2.61
N GLY A 612 45.19 -18.92 2.62
CA GLY A 612 46.30 -19.39 3.45
C GLY A 612 47.31 -20.10 2.54
N PRO A 613 48.63 -19.99 2.76
CA PRO A 613 49.61 -20.58 1.86
C PRO A 613 49.79 -22.06 2.20
N GLY A 614 49.46 -22.95 1.27
CA GLY A 614 49.97 -24.32 1.35
C GLY A 614 49.11 -25.41 0.71
N ILE A 615 49.74 -26.09 -0.24
CA ILE A 615 49.55 -27.50 -0.60
C ILE A 615 48.42 -27.81 -1.58
N SER A 616 48.87 -28.18 -2.78
CA SER A 616 48.14 -28.84 -3.86
C SER A 616 47.40 -30.10 -3.40
N GLY A 617 46.09 -30.14 -3.59
CA GLY A 617 45.25 -31.31 -3.33
C GLY A 617 43.97 -31.28 -4.16
N ASP A 618 44.01 -32.00 -5.28
CA ASP A 618 42.93 -32.69 -5.99
C ASP A 618 41.48 -32.15 -5.86
N ALA A 619 41.07 -31.34 -6.83
CA ALA A 619 39.68 -30.89 -6.99
C ALA A 619 38.90 -31.85 -7.90
N THR A 620 38.43 -32.96 -7.35
CA THR A 620 37.35 -33.74 -7.96
C THR A 620 36.20 -33.95 -6.97
N LYS A 621 34.97 -33.69 -7.48
CA LYS A 621 33.64 -34.03 -6.93
C LYS A 621 32.95 -32.99 -6.02
N ALA A 622 32.35 -31.98 -6.65
CA ALA A 622 31.04 -31.50 -6.20
C ALA A 622 29.96 -32.33 -6.94
N PHE A 623 29.32 -33.23 -6.20
CA PHE A 623 28.31 -34.18 -6.69
C PHE A 623 26.95 -33.46 -6.70
N HIS A 624 26.37 -33.18 -7.88
CA HIS A 624 25.05 -32.56 -7.98
C HIS A 624 23.97 -33.62 -8.30
N PRO A 625 23.02 -33.90 -7.41
CA PRO A 625 22.08 -35.03 -7.53
C PRO A 625 21.03 -34.88 -8.64
N LEU A 626 20.86 -33.69 -9.23
CA LEU A 626 19.87 -33.47 -10.31
C LEU A 626 20.40 -33.71 -11.73
N LYS A 627 21.71 -33.92 -11.90
CA LYS A 627 22.30 -34.14 -13.24
C LYS A 627 21.94 -35.52 -13.83
N GLN A 628 21.51 -36.45 -12.98
CA GLN A 628 21.21 -37.83 -13.36
C GLN A 628 19.74 -38.04 -13.78
N LEU A 629 18.86 -37.06 -13.54
CA LEU A 629 17.44 -37.13 -13.93
C LEU A 629 17.16 -36.58 -15.34
N LEU A 630 18.09 -35.82 -15.92
CA LEU A 630 17.97 -35.29 -17.29
C LEU A 630 18.57 -36.19 -18.38
N VAL A 631 19.35 -37.21 -18.02
CA VAL A 631 19.96 -38.15 -18.98
C VAL A 631 19.08 -39.39 -19.11
N GLY A 632 17.87 -39.15 -19.62
CA GLY A 632 16.85 -40.17 -19.86
C GLY A 632 16.36 -40.14 -21.29
N ALA A 633 17.24 -40.01 -22.28
CA ALA A 633 16.96 -40.32 -23.68
C ALA A 633 18.26 -40.35 -24.50
N VAL A 634 18.29 -41.27 -25.46
CA VAL A 634 19.22 -41.38 -26.61
C VAL A 634 20.39 -42.38 -26.49
N SER A 635 20.08 -43.57 -27.01
CA SER A 635 20.89 -44.54 -27.79
C SER A 635 22.42 -44.40 -27.83
N MET A 636 23.10 -45.50 -27.45
CA MET A 636 24.53 -45.74 -27.68
C MET A 636 24.88 -45.88 -29.17
N PRO A 637 26.06 -45.42 -29.63
CA PRO A 637 26.70 -45.96 -30.82
C PRO A 637 27.95 -46.81 -30.48
N SER A 638 28.15 -47.83 -31.33
CA SER A 638 29.27 -48.79 -31.37
C SER A 638 30.61 -48.12 -31.75
N PRO A 639 31.77 -48.70 -31.36
CA PRO A 639 33.07 -48.05 -31.55
C PRO A 639 33.72 -48.43 -32.88
N GLU A 640 33.34 -47.79 -33.98
CA GLU A 640 34.16 -47.74 -35.20
C GLU A 640 33.95 -46.35 -35.85
N ASP A 641 34.97 -45.51 -35.78
CA ASP A 641 35.41 -44.61 -36.88
C ASP A 641 36.42 -43.59 -36.34
N LEU A 642 37.68 -43.99 -36.42
CA LEU A 642 38.82 -43.09 -36.47
C LEU A 642 38.82 -42.36 -37.82
N THR A 643 39.29 -41.11 -37.79
CA THR A 643 39.69 -40.24 -38.91
C THR A 643 38.59 -39.36 -39.52
N GLY A 644 38.77 -38.03 -39.40
CA GLY A 644 38.06 -37.07 -40.23
C GLY A 644 37.71 -35.75 -39.54
N ASN A 645 38.62 -34.79 -39.65
CA ASN A 645 38.34 -33.36 -39.45
C ASN A 645 37.03 -32.93 -40.12
N LYS A 646 36.09 -32.34 -39.37
CA LYS A 646 35.25 -31.22 -39.81
C LYS A 646 34.39 -30.65 -38.67
N THR A 647 34.58 -29.35 -38.46
CA THR A 647 33.74 -28.38 -37.75
C THR A 647 32.23 -28.65 -37.79
N LYS A 648 31.61 -28.73 -36.61
CA LYS A 648 30.22 -28.31 -36.34
C LYS A 648 30.11 -27.92 -34.85
N GLN A 649 30.10 -26.61 -34.58
CA GLN A 649 29.67 -26.06 -33.30
C GLN A 649 28.17 -26.34 -33.13
N SER A 650 27.82 -27.21 -32.19
CA SER A 650 26.47 -27.27 -31.63
C SER A 650 26.36 -26.17 -30.59
N THR A 651 25.51 -25.18 -30.86
CA THR A 651 25.13 -24.14 -29.91
C THR A 651 24.34 -24.76 -28.76
N GLU A 652 25.01 -25.05 -27.65
CA GLU A 652 24.34 -25.12 -26.35
C GLU A 652 23.88 -23.71 -25.99
N ASN A 653 22.57 -23.51 -25.87
CA ASN A 653 21.98 -22.28 -25.36
C ASN A 653 22.26 -22.15 -23.86
N THR A 654 23.50 -21.85 -23.49
CA THR A 654 23.81 -21.26 -22.19
C THR A 654 23.32 -19.81 -22.19
N LEU A 655 22.38 -19.50 -21.31
CA LEU A 655 21.96 -18.14 -20.99
C LEU A 655 23.17 -17.35 -20.44
N THR A 656 23.91 -16.69 -21.32
CA THR A 656 24.90 -15.69 -20.94
C THR A 656 24.17 -14.38 -20.71
N PHE A 657 24.12 -13.92 -19.46
CA PHE A 657 23.73 -12.56 -19.11
C PHE A 657 24.76 -11.58 -19.69
N ASN A 658 24.58 -11.17 -20.94
CA ASN A 658 25.28 -10.04 -21.53
C ASN A 658 24.56 -8.75 -21.11
N ALA A 659 24.79 -8.34 -19.86
CA ALA A 659 24.55 -6.96 -19.46
C ALA A 659 25.71 -6.10 -19.98
N GLU A 660 25.74 -5.83 -21.28
CA GLU A 660 26.56 -4.77 -21.85
C GLU A 660 25.81 -3.46 -21.71
N MET A 661 26.12 -2.71 -20.64
CA MET A 661 25.74 -1.31 -20.52
C MET A 661 26.98 -0.49 -20.90
N PHE A 662 27.04 -0.08 -22.16
CA PHE A 662 27.98 0.93 -22.62
C PHE A 662 27.62 2.26 -21.94
N LEU A 663 28.62 2.86 -21.29
CA LEU A 663 28.63 4.27 -20.90
C LEU A 663 29.13 5.12 -22.07
#